data_AF-A0A4W2CD35-F1
#
_entry.id   AF-A0A4W2CD35-F1
#
_cell.length_a   1.000
_cell.length_b   1.000
_cell.length_c   1.000
_cell.angle_alpha   90.00
_cell.angle_beta   90.00
_cell.angle_gamma   90.00
#
_symmetry.space_group_name_H-M   'P 1'
#
loop_
_entity.id
_entity.type
_entity.pdbx_description
1 polymer ?
#
loop_
_entity_poly.entity_id
_entity_poly.type
_entity_poly.pdbx_seq_one_letter_code
_entity_poly.pdbx_strand_id
1 'polypeptide(L)'
;MALRGITVVELAGLAPVPFCGMVLADFGAQVVRVDRPAARSGPSRLARGKRSLVVDLKQPRGAAVLRRLCARADVMLEPFRPGVMEKLQLGPEILQKENPRLIYARLSGFGQSGRFSKMAGHDINYLALSGVLSRIGRSGENPYAPLNLLADFGGGGLMCAMGIIMALFERTRSGKGQVIDASMVEGTAYLSSFMWKTQETGLWEQPRGQNMLDGGAPFYTTYRTADGGFMAVGAIEPQFYELLIKGLGLKSDELPNQLSMKDWPEMKKKFADIFAKKTKAEWCQIFDGTDACVTPVLTFEEVTHHGHNKDRGSFITDTEQRPVVGSASDHCRARWGRRRPYILTLGLMMLLGMAMYLNGDAIISALIADPRRKPIWAISITMIGVVLFDFAADFIDGPIKAYLFDVCTHRDKERGLHFHALFTGLGGALGYLLGAIDWAHLELGRLLGTEFQVMFFFSSLVLTLCFIIHLCSIPEAPLRDVAKDIPPQQAPQDLALSSDKMYEYGSIEKVKNGYVNQELVLQGGKTKNPAEQTQRTMTLRSLLRALRSMPPHYRCLCISHLIGWTAFLSNMLFFTDFMGQIVYHGDPYGAHNSTEFLIYQRGVEVGCWGLCINSMFSSLYSYFQKVLVPCIGLKGLYFMGYLLFGLGTGFIGLFPNVYSTLAMCTLFGVMSSTLYTVPFTLIAVYHHEEQKQRALGGGPDGSSRGQGLDCAALTSMVQLAQILVGGGLGLLVNTAGSVVVVVITASAVALIGCCFVALFVRYVD
;
A
#
# COMPACT_ATOMS: atom_id res chain seq x y z
N MET A 1 20.54 8.87 17.12
CA MET A 1 19.31 8.66 17.92
C MET A 1 19.72 8.53 19.39
N ALA A 2 19.05 9.26 20.28
CA ALA A 2 19.48 9.49 21.67
C ALA A 2 19.40 8.24 22.57
N LEU A 3 18.47 7.32 22.29
CA LEU A 3 18.27 6.08 23.05
C LEU A 3 18.91 4.85 22.38
N ARG A 4 19.85 5.06 21.45
CA ARG A 4 20.54 3.96 20.78
C ARG A 4 21.27 3.10 21.82
N GLY A 5 20.99 1.80 21.79
CA GLY A 5 21.59 0.83 22.72
C GLY A 5 20.72 0.51 23.93
N ILE A 6 19.67 1.30 24.19
CA ILE A 6 18.69 0.98 25.23
C ILE A 6 17.76 -0.13 24.73
N THR A 7 17.52 -1.13 25.58
CA THR A 7 16.65 -2.27 25.30
C THR A 7 15.40 -2.23 26.18
N VAL A 8 14.23 -2.29 25.56
CA VAL A 8 12.93 -2.17 26.24
C VAL A 8 12.12 -3.43 26.00
N VAL A 9 11.62 -4.04 27.06
CA VAL A 9 10.62 -5.11 27.01
C VAL A 9 9.27 -4.48 27.32
N GLU A 10 8.36 -4.51 26.36
CA GLU A 10 7.02 -3.94 26.48
C GLU A 10 5.99 -5.07 26.55
N LEU A 11 5.21 -5.17 27.61
CA LEU A 11 4.06 -6.07 27.62
C LEU A 11 2.90 -5.45 26.86
N ALA A 12 2.27 -6.23 26.00
CA ALA A 12 1.16 -5.78 25.18
C ALA A 12 0.04 -5.15 26.02
N GLY A 13 -0.30 -3.91 25.65
CA GLY A 13 -1.38 -3.12 26.24
C GLY A 13 -2.16 -2.35 25.18
N LEU A 14 -3.06 -1.50 25.65
CA LEU A 14 -3.81 -0.55 24.81
C LEU A 14 -3.12 0.82 24.82
N ALA A 15 -3.50 1.67 23.87
CA ALA A 15 -3.15 3.09 23.66
C ALA A 15 -1.91 3.63 24.42
N PRO A 16 -1.95 3.91 25.75
CA PRO A 16 -0.85 4.51 26.51
C PRO A 16 0.48 3.74 26.42
N VAL A 17 0.47 2.42 26.60
CA VAL A 17 1.71 1.61 26.63
C VAL A 17 2.34 1.47 25.24
N PRO A 18 1.58 1.10 24.19
CA PRO A 18 2.09 1.12 22.84
C PRO A 18 2.59 2.50 22.40
N PHE A 19 1.94 3.59 22.82
CA PHE A 19 2.45 4.94 22.56
C PHE A 19 3.79 5.20 23.26
N CYS A 20 3.89 4.92 24.56
CA CYS A 20 5.14 5.06 25.32
C CYS A 20 6.30 4.29 24.67
N GLY A 21 6.09 3.01 24.35
CA GLY A 21 7.10 2.21 23.66
C GLY A 21 7.42 2.73 22.25
N MET A 22 6.45 3.32 21.54
CA MET A 22 6.69 3.92 20.22
C MET A 22 7.58 5.16 20.33
N VAL A 23 7.34 6.04 21.30
CA VAL A 23 8.18 7.22 21.57
C VAL A 23 9.62 6.77 21.83
N LEU A 24 9.82 5.78 22.69
CA LEU A 24 11.16 5.26 22.98
C LEU A 24 11.84 4.68 21.73
N ALA A 25 11.10 3.93 20.89
CA ALA A 25 11.60 3.37 19.64
C ALA A 25 11.98 4.46 18.62
N ASP A 26 11.14 5.49 18.47
CA ASP A 26 11.36 6.63 17.56
C ASP A 26 12.64 7.39 17.94
N PHE A 27 12.99 7.46 19.23
CA PHE A 27 14.25 8.04 19.72
C PHE A 27 15.43 7.05 19.77
N GLY A 28 15.28 5.82 19.26
CA GLY A 28 16.36 4.87 18.99
C GLY A 28 16.46 3.65 19.91
N ALA A 29 15.55 3.48 20.86
CA ALA A 29 15.53 2.30 21.72
C ALA A 29 15.12 1.04 20.94
N GLN A 30 15.69 -0.09 21.31
CA GLN A 30 15.29 -1.40 20.80
C GLN A 30 14.13 -1.95 21.62
N VAL A 31 12.91 -1.80 21.11
CA VAL A 31 11.69 -2.22 21.81
C VAL A 31 11.26 -3.61 21.34
N VAL A 32 11.12 -4.54 22.29
CA VAL A 32 10.59 -5.89 22.11
C VAL A 32 9.26 -5.97 22.83
N ARG A 33 8.18 -5.99 22.06
CA ARG A 33 6.82 -6.17 22.55
C ARG A 33 6.52 -7.65 22.77
N VAL A 34 5.98 -7.99 23.93
CA VAL A 34 5.57 -9.33 24.33
C VAL A 34 4.05 -9.41 24.32
N ASP A 35 3.53 -10.15 23.34
CA ASP A 35 2.11 -10.35 23.11
C ASP A 35 1.62 -11.65 23.76
N ARG A 36 0.36 -11.65 24.22
CA ARG A 36 -0.29 -12.86 24.70
C ARG A 36 -0.74 -13.74 23.52
N PRO A 37 -0.70 -15.07 23.64
CA PRO A 37 -1.32 -15.95 22.63
C PRO A 37 -2.79 -15.60 22.48
N ALA A 38 -3.29 -15.60 21.25
CA ALA A 38 -4.67 -15.23 20.92
C ALA A 38 -5.10 -13.81 21.36
N ALA A 39 -4.16 -12.83 21.37
CA ALA A 39 -4.54 -11.43 21.49
C ALA A 39 -5.54 -11.06 20.38
N ARG A 40 -6.80 -10.87 20.76
CA ARG A 40 -7.91 -10.56 19.84
C ARG A 40 -7.69 -9.27 19.06
N SER A 41 -6.92 -8.33 19.62
CA SER A 41 -6.55 -7.08 18.98
C SER A 41 -5.36 -7.35 18.05
N GLY A 42 -5.50 -7.06 16.75
CA GLY A 42 -4.40 -7.10 15.79
C GLY A 42 -3.19 -6.25 16.22
N PRO A 43 -2.06 -6.29 15.49
CA PRO A 43 -0.88 -5.52 15.86
C PRO A 43 -1.24 -4.03 16.03
N SER A 44 -1.02 -3.50 17.24
CA SER A 44 -1.25 -2.08 17.56
C SER A 44 -0.75 -1.18 16.43
N ARG A 45 -1.57 -0.21 16.00
CA ARG A 45 -1.17 0.81 15.02
C ARG A 45 0.02 1.66 15.49
N LEU A 46 0.35 1.57 16.79
CA LEU A 46 1.51 2.18 17.44
C LEU A 46 2.67 1.19 17.65
N ALA A 47 2.77 0.16 16.81
CA ALA A 47 3.83 -0.85 16.86
C ALA A 47 5.04 -0.55 15.96
N ARG A 48 5.07 0.62 15.29
CA ARG A 48 6.20 1.00 14.43
C ARG A 48 7.52 1.02 15.22
N GLY A 49 8.60 0.57 14.58
CA GLY A 49 9.93 0.52 15.19
C GLY A 49 10.15 -0.61 16.21
N LYS A 50 9.14 -1.45 16.48
CA LYS A 50 9.20 -2.51 17.51
C LYS A 50 9.38 -3.90 16.91
N ARG A 51 10.03 -4.79 17.65
CA ARG A 51 10.00 -6.24 17.44
C ARG A 51 8.87 -6.84 18.28
N SER A 52 8.22 -7.91 17.84
CA SER A 52 7.18 -8.61 18.61
C SER A 52 7.58 -10.06 18.88
N LEU A 53 7.20 -10.57 20.04
CA LEU A 53 7.34 -11.94 20.50
C LEU A 53 6.03 -12.37 21.17
N VAL A 54 5.48 -13.52 20.80
CA VAL A 54 4.29 -14.07 21.45
C VAL A 54 4.71 -15.01 22.57
N VAL A 55 4.27 -14.74 23.80
CA VAL A 55 4.60 -15.56 24.98
C VAL A 55 3.37 -15.72 25.87
N ASP A 56 3.01 -16.97 26.19
CA ASP A 56 2.02 -17.24 27.23
C ASP A 56 2.63 -17.07 28.63
N LEU A 57 2.43 -15.90 29.23
CA LEU A 57 2.95 -15.62 30.57
C LEU A 57 2.27 -16.42 31.68
N LYS A 58 1.13 -17.10 31.41
CA LYS A 58 0.51 -18.00 32.39
C LYS A 58 1.24 -19.33 32.50
N GLN A 59 2.02 -19.70 31.48
CA GLN A 59 2.83 -20.91 31.51
C GLN A 59 4.17 -20.63 32.21
N PRO A 60 4.66 -21.51 33.09
CA PRO A 60 5.96 -21.34 33.76
C PRO A 60 7.11 -21.11 32.79
N ARG A 61 7.08 -21.78 31.63
CA ARG A 61 8.07 -21.59 30.55
C ARG A 61 7.99 -20.19 29.95
N GLY A 62 6.80 -19.63 29.76
CA GLY A 62 6.63 -18.28 29.23
C GLY A 62 7.08 -17.21 30.21
N ALA A 63 6.75 -17.36 31.50
CA ALA A 63 7.28 -16.50 32.55
C ALA A 63 8.83 -16.55 32.58
N ALA A 64 9.43 -17.73 32.44
CA ALA A 64 10.89 -17.89 32.36
C ALA A 64 11.51 -17.19 31.14
N VAL A 65 10.83 -17.18 29.98
CA VAL A 65 11.29 -16.42 28.80
C VAL A 65 11.30 -14.92 29.09
N LEU A 66 10.22 -14.37 29.65
CA LEU A 66 10.17 -12.94 29.99
C LEU A 66 11.24 -12.57 31.01
N ARG A 67 11.43 -13.40 32.04
CA ARG A 67 12.48 -13.22 33.06
C ARG A 67 13.88 -13.14 32.43
N ARG A 68 14.19 -14.02 31.47
CA ARG A 68 15.46 -13.98 30.71
C ARG A 68 15.61 -12.73 29.86
N LEU A 69 14.53 -12.23 29.25
CA LEU A 69 14.56 -10.96 28.52
C LEU A 69 14.85 -9.80 29.48
N CYS A 70 14.14 -9.73 30.61
CA CYS A 70 14.32 -8.68 31.62
C CYS A 70 15.70 -8.71 32.28
N ALA A 71 16.35 -9.88 32.39
CA ALA A 71 17.72 -9.99 32.89
C ALA A 71 18.75 -9.23 32.04
N ARG A 72 18.43 -8.95 30.77
CA ARG A 72 19.30 -8.22 29.82
C ARG A 72 18.71 -6.88 29.36
N ALA A 73 17.47 -6.58 29.76
CA ALA A 73 16.79 -5.37 29.37
C ALA A 73 17.17 -4.18 30.25
N ASP A 74 17.06 -2.98 29.70
CA ASP A 74 17.17 -1.75 30.47
C ASP A 74 15.84 -1.35 31.10
N VAL A 75 14.75 -1.60 30.38
CA VAL A 75 13.41 -1.17 30.76
C VAL A 75 12.42 -2.32 30.58
N MET A 76 11.54 -2.49 31.56
CA MET A 76 10.34 -3.32 31.49
C MET A 76 9.12 -2.41 31.60
N LEU A 77 8.24 -2.42 30.61
CA LEU A 77 7.03 -1.59 30.55
C LEU A 77 5.78 -2.47 30.57
N GLU A 78 4.88 -2.25 31.53
CA GLU A 78 3.67 -3.06 31.68
C GLU A 78 2.38 -2.25 31.94
N PRO A 79 1.21 -2.66 31.36
CA PRO A 79 -0.06 -1.93 31.45
C PRO A 79 -1.07 -2.51 32.47
N PHE A 80 -0.69 -3.49 33.28
CA PHE A 80 -1.66 -4.32 33.98
C PHE A 80 -2.13 -3.71 35.30
N ARG A 81 -3.24 -4.23 35.79
CA ARG A 81 -3.75 -3.87 37.11
C ARG A 81 -2.74 -4.26 38.19
N PRO A 82 -2.68 -3.50 39.30
CA PRO A 82 -1.79 -3.82 40.41
C PRO A 82 -1.99 -5.26 40.91
N GLY A 83 -0.90 -5.98 41.12
CA GLY A 83 -0.91 -7.37 41.57
C GLY A 83 -0.91 -8.43 40.45
N VAL A 84 -1.12 -8.05 39.18
CA VAL A 84 -1.12 -9.03 38.07
C VAL A 84 0.29 -9.60 37.85
N MET A 85 1.31 -8.74 37.82
CA MET A 85 2.69 -9.18 37.57
C MET A 85 3.27 -9.94 38.76
N GLU A 86 2.87 -9.59 39.97
CA GLU A 86 3.22 -10.30 41.21
C GLU A 86 2.66 -11.73 41.21
N LYS A 87 1.40 -11.91 40.81
CA LYS A 87 0.79 -13.25 40.66
C LYS A 87 1.50 -14.12 39.64
N LEU A 88 2.11 -13.51 38.63
CA LEU A 88 2.92 -14.20 37.62
C LEU A 88 4.39 -14.41 38.03
N GLN A 89 4.76 -14.03 39.26
CA GLN A 89 6.15 -14.04 39.76
C GLN A 89 7.11 -13.18 38.90
N LEU A 90 6.59 -12.13 38.29
CA LEU A 90 7.29 -11.21 37.40
C LEU A 90 7.23 -9.76 37.90
N GLY A 91 6.93 -9.57 39.19
CA GLY A 91 6.92 -8.25 39.84
C GLY A 91 8.31 -7.63 40.01
N PRO A 92 8.39 -6.33 40.32
CA PRO A 92 9.63 -5.56 40.40
C PRO A 92 10.57 -6.12 41.45
N GLU A 93 10.06 -6.53 42.62
CA GLU A 93 10.90 -7.12 43.68
C GLU A 93 11.66 -8.37 43.24
N ILE A 94 11.10 -9.15 42.31
CA ILE A 94 11.74 -10.35 41.79
C ILE A 94 12.70 -9.97 40.67
N LEU A 95 12.21 -9.23 39.66
CA LEU A 95 13.02 -8.93 38.48
C LEU A 95 14.20 -8.00 38.78
N GLN A 96 14.06 -7.06 39.72
CA GLN A 96 15.17 -6.17 40.12
C GLN A 96 16.19 -6.85 41.02
N LYS A 97 15.85 -7.95 41.71
CA LYS A 97 16.86 -8.78 42.41
C LYS A 97 17.83 -9.44 41.41
N GLU A 98 17.32 -9.86 40.26
CA GLU A 98 18.14 -10.46 39.19
C GLU A 98 18.84 -9.43 38.31
N ASN A 99 18.16 -8.32 38.03
CA ASN A 99 18.72 -7.21 37.30
C ASN A 99 18.54 -5.91 38.10
N PRO A 100 19.49 -5.57 39.00
CA PRO A 100 19.42 -4.35 39.81
C PRO A 100 19.45 -3.06 38.99
N ARG A 101 19.75 -3.13 37.68
CA ARG A 101 19.76 -2.00 36.75
C ARG A 101 18.41 -1.81 36.04
N LEU A 102 17.45 -2.72 36.22
CA LEU A 102 16.19 -2.71 35.49
C LEU A 102 15.29 -1.57 35.95
N ILE A 103 14.87 -0.73 35.00
CA ILE A 103 13.81 0.24 35.21
C ILE A 103 12.48 -0.46 34.97
N TYR A 104 11.66 -0.56 36.00
CA TYR A 104 10.37 -1.22 35.94
C TYR A 104 9.26 -0.17 35.86
N ALA A 105 8.74 0.09 34.66
CA ALA A 105 7.69 1.06 34.40
C ALA A 105 6.31 0.42 34.40
N ARG A 106 5.45 0.89 35.30
CA ARG A 106 4.05 0.53 35.44
C ARG A 106 3.20 1.67 34.93
N LEU A 107 2.43 1.44 33.88
CA LEU A 107 1.56 2.46 33.30
C LEU A 107 0.10 2.03 33.47
N SER A 108 -0.58 2.64 34.45
CA SER A 108 -1.97 2.33 34.76
C SER A 108 -2.80 3.62 34.87
N GLY A 109 -4.13 3.47 34.85
CA GLY A 109 -5.03 4.61 34.93
C GLY A 109 -4.99 5.34 36.27
N PHE A 110 -5.16 4.58 37.35
CA PHE A 110 -5.29 5.10 38.72
C PHE A 110 -4.01 4.98 39.56
N GLY A 111 -2.89 4.50 39.00
CA GLY A 111 -1.67 4.19 39.74
C GLY A 111 -1.68 2.81 40.41
N GLN A 112 -0.63 2.48 41.17
CA GLN A 112 -0.48 1.19 41.86
C GLN A 112 -1.14 1.14 43.24
N SER A 113 -1.49 2.29 43.81
CA SER A 113 -2.04 2.40 45.17
C SER A 113 -3.31 3.26 45.22
N GLY A 114 -3.93 3.34 46.39
CA GLY A 114 -5.15 4.12 46.59
C GLY A 114 -6.45 3.37 46.25
N ARG A 115 -7.58 4.00 46.60
CA ARG A 115 -8.92 3.39 46.59
C ARG A 115 -9.37 2.85 45.23
N PHE A 116 -8.90 3.46 44.13
CA PHE A 116 -9.30 3.12 42.76
C PHE A 116 -8.30 2.27 42.00
N SER A 117 -7.14 1.94 42.60
CA SER A 117 -6.05 1.16 41.96
C SER A 117 -6.51 -0.15 41.30
N LYS A 118 -7.52 -0.82 41.86
CA LYS A 118 -8.06 -2.10 41.34
C LYS A 118 -9.26 -1.94 40.40
N MET A 119 -9.81 -0.74 40.26
CA MET A 119 -10.98 -0.46 39.43
C MET A 119 -10.62 -0.48 37.93
N ALA A 120 -11.61 -0.84 37.12
CA ALA A 120 -11.53 -0.66 35.68
C ALA A 120 -11.73 0.83 35.32
N GLY A 121 -11.18 1.24 34.19
CA GLY A 121 -11.42 2.55 33.62
C GLY A 121 -10.86 2.65 32.21
N HIS A 122 -11.19 3.75 31.54
CA HIS A 122 -10.60 4.19 30.29
C HIS A 122 -10.26 5.69 30.41
N ASP A 123 -9.62 6.24 29.38
CA ASP A 123 -9.18 7.64 29.30
C ASP A 123 -10.16 8.63 29.96
N ILE A 124 -11.43 8.62 29.55
CA ILE A 124 -12.45 9.54 30.05
C ILE A 124 -12.66 9.48 31.57
N ASN A 125 -12.51 8.30 32.20
CA ASN A 125 -12.64 8.14 33.64
C ASN A 125 -11.43 8.74 34.37
N TYR A 126 -10.23 8.56 33.82
CA TYR A 126 -9.00 9.10 34.38
C TYR A 126 -8.97 10.62 34.22
N LEU A 127 -9.36 11.11 33.04
CA LEU A 127 -9.53 12.53 32.73
C LEU A 127 -10.58 13.18 33.63
N ALA A 128 -11.69 12.49 33.93
CA ALA A 128 -12.70 12.97 34.87
C ALA A 128 -12.12 13.12 36.29
N LEU A 129 -11.44 12.10 36.82
CA LEU A 129 -10.85 12.17 38.16
C LEU A 129 -9.66 13.13 38.27
N SER A 130 -8.99 13.45 37.16
CA SER A 130 -7.97 14.49 37.15
C SER A 130 -8.54 15.90 37.35
N GLY A 131 -9.87 16.08 37.26
CA GLY A 131 -10.57 17.36 37.32
C GLY A 131 -10.65 18.10 35.99
N VAL A 132 -9.76 17.77 35.03
CA VAL A 132 -9.62 18.46 33.75
C VAL A 132 -10.88 18.35 32.88
N LEU A 133 -11.55 17.18 32.85
CA LEU A 133 -12.76 17.00 32.03
C LEU A 133 -13.84 18.06 32.30
N SER A 134 -13.96 18.50 33.56
CA SER A 134 -14.98 19.47 33.98
C SER A 134 -14.90 20.81 33.24
N ARG A 135 -13.71 21.15 32.72
CA ARG A 135 -13.39 22.42 32.07
C ARG A 135 -13.39 22.36 30.54
N ILE A 136 -13.53 21.18 29.94
CA ILE A 136 -13.48 21.00 28.49
C ILE A 136 -14.89 20.90 27.91
N GLY A 137 -15.20 21.73 26.91
CA GLY A 137 -16.47 21.73 26.19
C GLY A 137 -17.13 23.09 26.17
N ARG A 138 -18.25 23.20 25.45
CA ARG A 138 -19.02 24.44 25.34
C ARG A 138 -19.81 24.75 26.62
N SER A 139 -20.19 26.01 26.75
CA SER A 139 -21.07 26.45 27.83
C SER A 139 -22.49 25.89 27.62
N GLY A 140 -23.14 25.46 28.70
CA GLY A 140 -24.49 24.88 28.67
C GLY A 140 -24.60 23.46 28.09
N GLU A 141 -23.52 22.89 27.55
CA GLU A 141 -23.47 21.52 27.02
C GLU A 141 -22.79 20.57 28.01
N ASN A 142 -22.83 19.25 27.78
CA ASN A 142 -22.08 18.29 28.58
C ASN A 142 -20.56 18.51 28.44
N PRO A 143 -19.75 18.17 29.47
CA PRO A 143 -18.29 18.09 29.31
C PRO A 143 -17.92 17.19 28.12
N TYR A 144 -16.94 17.64 27.33
CA TYR A 144 -16.51 16.95 26.11
C TYR A 144 -15.15 16.30 26.32
N ALA A 145 -15.05 14.99 26.07
CA ALA A 145 -13.77 14.29 26.10
C ALA A 145 -12.99 14.60 24.81
N PRO A 146 -11.76 15.17 24.89
CA PRO A 146 -10.93 15.47 23.72
C PRO A 146 -10.28 14.19 23.18
N LEU A 147 -11.12 13.32 22.62
CA LEU A 147 -10.77 11.94 22.24
C LEU A 147 -10.16 11.21 23.46
N ASN A 148 -9.01 10.57 23.27
CA ASN A 148 -8.15 10.05 24.33
C ASN A 148 -6.76 10.69 24.30
N LEU A 149 -6.67 11.96 23.90
CA LEU A 149 -5.38 12.66 23.75
C LEU A 149 -4.73 13.05 25.09
N LEU A 150 -5.56 13.36 26.08
CA LEU A 150 -5.05 13.89 27.34
C LEU A 150 -4.61 12.80 28.31
N ALA A 151 -5.43 11.80 28.63
CA ALA A 151 -5.06 10.85 29.69
C ALA A 151 -4.24 9.66 29.16
N ASP A 152 -4.65 9.01 28.07
CA ASP A 152 -3.91 7.88 27.49
C ASP A 152 -2.54 8.34 26.95
N PHE A 153 -2.49 9.45 26.21
CA PHE A 153 -1.27 9.87 25.52
C PHE A 153 -0.46 10.90 26.30
N GLY A 154 -1.00 12.10 26.51
CA GLY A 154 -0.28 13.18 27.20
C GLY A 154 0.12 12.80 28.63
N GLY A 155 -0.87 12.59 29.50
CA GLY A 155 -0.73 12.32 30.92
C GLY A 155 -0.30 10.90 31.25
N GLY A 156 -0.48 9.97 30.31
CA GLY A 156 -0.10 8.57 30.45
C GLY A 156 1.20 8.25 29.74
N GLY A 157 1.10 7.94 28.45
CA GLY A 157 2.22 7.41 27.67
C GLY A 157 3.43 8.34 27.58
N LEU A 158 3.25 9.65 27.37
CA LEU A 158 4.35 10.60 27.29
C LEU A 158 5.00 10.84 28.66
N MET A 159 4.20 11.00 29.72
CA MET A 159 4.71 11.12 31.10
C MET A 159 5.47 9.87 31.55
N CYS A 160 4.99 8.68 31.18
CA CYS A 160 5.69 7.42 31.44
C CYS A 160 7.03 7.35 30.70
N ALA A 161 7.06 7.73 29.40
CA ALA A 161 8.30 7.79 28.63
C ALA A 161 9.30 8.79 29.25
N MET A 162 8.84 9.96 29.70
CA MET A 162 9.67 10.93 30.42
C MET A 162 10.22 10.35 31.72
N GLY A 163 9.38 9.67 32.52
CA GLY A 163 9.81 8.95 33.72
C GLY A 163 10.90 7.93 33.45
N ILE A 164 10.77 7.15 32.37
CA ILE A 164 11.76 6.16 31.94
C ILE A 164 13.08 6.84 31.58
N ILE A 165 13.04 7.94 30.83
CA ILE A 165 14.24 8.70 30.44
C ILE A 165 14.94 9.29 31.66
N MET A 166 14.20 9.86 32.61
CA MET A 166 14.76 10.37 33.86
C MET A 166 15.40 9.25 34.70
N ALA A 167 14.75 8.08 34.78
CA ALA A 167 15.31 6.92 35.46
C ALA A 167 16.57 6.38 34.76
N LEU A 168 16.60 6.37 33.42
CA LEU A 168 17.79 6.00 32.65
C LEU A 168 18.95 6.97 32.93
N PHE A 169 18.66 8.27 33.04
CA PHE A 169 19.63 9.29 33.38
C PHE A 169 20.15 9.13 34.81
N GLU A 170 19.26 8.96 35.80
CA GLU A 170 19.62 8.72 37.21
C GLU A 170 20.55 7.51 37.33
N ARG A 171 20.20 6.42 36.63
CA ARG A 171 20.98 5.17 36.60
C ARG A 171 22.40 5.34 36.09
N THR A 172 22.71 6.40 35.34
CA THR A 172 24.10 6.70 34.94
C THR A 172 24.99 7.08 36.14
N ARG A 173 24.38 7.61 37.21
CA ARG A 173 25.07 8.01 38.43
C ARG A 173 25.00 6.92 39.49
N SER A 174 23.81 6.40 39.76
CA SER A 174 23.60 5.40 40.82
C SER A 174 24.01 3.99 40.41
N GLY A 175 24.02 3.73 39.10
CA GLY A 175 24.17 2.39 38.55
C GLY A 175 22.95 1.48 38.80
N LYS A 176 21.84 1.99 39.36
CA LYS A 176 20.66 1.20 39.76
C LYS A 176 19.42 1.59 38.98
N GLY A 177 18.53 0.63 38.78
CA GLY A 177 17.18 0.87 38.26
C GLY A 177 16.22 1.26 39.38
N GLN A 178 14.98 1.57 39.00
CA GLN A 178 13.91 1.93 39.93
C GLN A 178 12.54 1.57 39.35
N VAL A 179 11.51 1.59 40.20
CA VAL A 179 10.12 1.41 39.77
C VAL A 179 9.53 2.78 39.44
N ILE A 180 8.86 2.88 38.29
CA ILE A 180 8.09 4.05 37.90
C ILE A 180 6.62 3.66 38.00
N ASP A 181 5.87 4.32 38.87
CA ASP A 181 4.40 4.26 38.90
C ASP A 181 3.85 5.45 38.11
N ALA A 182 3.42 5.21 36.88
CA ALA A 182 2.84 6.23 36.00
C ALA A 182 1.31 6.11 36.01
N SER A 183 0.67 7.00 36.77
CA SER A 183 -0.78 7.15 36.86
C SER A 183 -1.30 8.15 35.83
N MET A 184 -2.24 7.75 34.97
CA MET A 184 -2.85 8.65 33.98
C MET A 184 -3.63 9.79 34.65
N VAL A 185 -4.26 9.56 35.81
CA VAL A 185 -4.94 10.61 36.58
C VAL A 185 -3.95 11.68 37.03
N GLU A 186 -2.84 11.26 37.65
CA GLU A 186 -1.84 12.19 38.19
C GLU A 186 -1.08 12.91 37.07
N GLY A 187 -0.70 12.19 36.02
CA GLY A 187 -0.02 12.78 34.88
C GLY A 187 -0.90 13.78 34.13
N THR A 188 -2.20 13.52 34.01
CA THR A 188 -3.15 14.50 33.43
C THR A 188 -3.30 15.72 34.33
N ALA A 189 -3.44 15.53 35.64
CA ALA A 189 -3.48 16.64 36.60
C ALA A 189 -2.19 17.48 36.55
N TYR A 190 -1.03 16.83 36.42
CA TYR A 190 0.26 17.48 36.27
C TYR A 190 0.35 18.29 34.97
N LEU A 191 -0.08 17.73 33.83
CA LEU A 191 -0.15 18.47 32.56
C LEU A 191 -1.03 19.73 32.66
N SER A 192 -2.09 19.67 33.46
CA SER A 192 -2.97 20.81 33.72
C SER A 192 -2.49 21.77 34.82
N SER A 193 -1.24 21.68 35.28
CA SER A 193 -0.72 22.52 36.37
C SER A 193 -0.91 24.02 36.12
N PHE A 194 -0.77 24.48 34.88
CA PHE A 194 -1.02 25.88 34.54
C PHE A 194 -2.46 26.29 34.85
N MET A 195 -3.44 25.48 34.46
CA MET A 195 -4.86 25.73 34.74
C MET A 195 -5.15 25.74 36.25
N TRP A 196 -4.57 24.82 37.02
CA TRP A 196 -4.74 24.80 38.47
C TRP A 196 -4.12 26.02 39.16
N LYS A 197 -2.94 26.45 38.72
CA LYS A 197 -2.22 27.58 39.33
C LYS A 197 -2.75 28.95 38.93
N THR A 198 -3.62 29.04 37.91
CA THR A 198 -4.15 30.30 37.40
C THR A 198 -5.66 30.45 37.63
N GLN A 199 -6.24 29.66 38.54
CA GLN A 199 -7.67 29.76 38.85
C GLN A 199 -8.07 31.14 39.40
N GLU A 200 -7.18 31.78 40.15
CA GLU A 200 -7.42 33.06 40.82
C GLU A 200 -6.83 34.27 40.06
N THR A 201 -6.42 34.08 38.79
CA THR A 201 -5.78 35.14 37.99
C THR A 201 -6.70 35.68 36.89
N GLY A 202 -8.03 35.54 37.03
CA GLY A 202 -9.00 35.93 35.99
C GLY A 202 -9.06 35.03 34.74
N LEU A 203 -8.15 34.06 34.61
CA LEU A 203 -8.05 33.21 33.41
C LEU A 203 -9.07 32.08 33.39
N TRP A 204 -9.53 31.61 34.56
CA TRP A 204 -10.39 30.44 34.70
C TRP A 204 -11.56 30.63 35.68
N GLU A 205 -11.87 31.86 36.08
CA GLU A 205 -12.89 32.16 37.10
C GLU A 205 -14.31 31.89 36.62
N GLN A 206 -14.56 31.91 35.31
CA GLN A 206 -15.89 31.72 34.74
C GLN A 206 -16.24 30.24 34.57
N PRO A 207 -17.55 29.91 34.46
CA PRO A 207 -17.99 28.57 34.10
C PRO A 207 -17.38 28.07 32.79
N ARG A 208 -17.40 26.75 32.55
CA ARG A 208 -16.89 26.12 31.32
C ARG A 208 -17.44 26.81 30.07
N GLY A 209 -16.55 27.06 29.10
CA GLY A 209 -16.84 27.65 27.80
C GLY A 209 -17.04 29.16 27.82
N GLN A 210 -16.68 29.83 28.93
CA GLN A 210 -16.82 31.27 29.13
C GLN A 210 -15.51 31.96 29.54
N ASN A 211 -14.39 31.23 29.49
CA ASN A 211 -13.07 31.72 29.87
C ASN A 211 -12.26 32.11 28.62
N MET A 212 -11.10 32.71 28.85
CA MET A 212 -10.23 33.18 27.77
C MET A 212 -9.76 32.04 26.86
N LEU A 213 -9.42 30.88 27.42
CA LEU A 213 -8.75 29.78 26.69
C LEU A 213 -9.62 28.53 26.45
N ASP A 214 -10.91 28.57 26.79
CA ASP A 214 -11.85 27.44 26.61
C ASP A 214 -12.91 27.69 25.52
N GLY A 215 -12.70 28.72 24.69
CA GLY A 215 -13.61 29.13 23.63
C GLY A 215 -14.60 30.22 24.02
N GLY A 216 -14.53 30.75 25.25
CA GLY A 216 -15.30 31.89 25.73
C GLY A 216 -14.96 33.21 25.02
N ALA A 217 -13.67 33.51 24.84
CA ALA A 217 -13.22 34.74 24.17
C ALA A 217 -13.44 34.71 22.65
N PRO A 218 -13.87 35.83 22.02
CA PRO A 218 -14.05 35.91 20.56
C PRO A 218 -12.72 35.88 19.78
N PHE A 219 -11.61 36.22 20.41
CA PHE A 219 -10.27 36.17 19.80
C PHE A 219 -9.50 34.88 20.15
N TYR A 220 -10.14 33.90 20.79
CA TYR A 220 -9.56 32.59 21.07
C TYR A 220 -10.65 31.50 20.90
N THR A 221 -11.03 31.24 19.65
CA THR A 221 -12.10 30.28 19.31
C THR A 221 -12.06 29.90 17.82
N THR A 222 -12.99 29.07 17.38
CA THR A 222 -13.13 28.69 15.96
C THR A 222 -14.37 29.30 15.33
N TYR A 223 -14.26 29.76 14.08
CA TYR A 223 -15.34 30.36 13.31
C TYR A 223 -15.62 29.60 12.03
N ARG A 224 -16.90 29.38 11.72
CA ARG A 224 -17.35 28.69 10.49
C ARG A 224 -17.19 29.62 9.28
N THR A 225 -16.74 29.07 8.17
CA THR A 225 -16.56 29.77 6.88
C THR A 225 -17.71 29.49 5.90
N ALA A 226 -17.77 30.23 4.80
CA ALA A 226 -18.83 30.12 3.79
C ALA A 226 -18.95 28.71 3.15
N ASP A 227 -17.83 28.00 3.04
CA ASP A 227 -17.70 26.63 2.51
C ASP A 227 -17.93 25.53 3.58
N GLY A 228 -18.39 25.91 4.78
CA GLY A 228 -18.70 24.98 5.87
C GLY A 228 -17.50 24.50 6.68
N GLY A 229 -16.28 24.90 6.30
CA GLY A 229 -15.04 24.72 7.06
C GLY A 229 -14.93 25.64 8.27
N PHE A 230 -13.75 25.70 8.88
CA PHE A 230 -13.48 26.54 10.04
C PHE A 230 -12.10 27.21 9.97
N MET A 231 -12.04 28.44 10.50
CA MET A 231 -10.80 29.13 10.87
C MET A 231 -10.64 29.09 12.39
N ALA A 232 -9.43 28.85 12.88
CA ALA A 232 -9.07 29.02 14.29
C ALA A 232 -8.45 30.41 14.49
N VAL A 233 -8.88 31.12 15.52
CA VAL A 233 -8.39 32.44 15.92
C VAL A 233 -7.76 32.32 17.31
N GLY A 234 -6.56 32.86 17.49
CA GLY A 234 -5.82 32.89 18.75
C GLY A 234 -5.10 34.20 19.02
N ALA A 235 -5.71 35.33 18.66
CA ALA A 235 -5.14 36.67 18.76
C ALA A 235 -5.31 37.27 20.18
N ILE A 236 -4.55 36.75 21.15
CA ILE A 236 -4.68 37.16 22.56
C ILE A 236 -4.04 38.53 22.79
N GLU A 237 -2.82 38.74 22.29
CA GLU A 237 -2.08 39.97 22.51
C GLU A 237 -2.67 41.13 21.70
N PRO A 238 -2.72 42.37 22.26
CA PRO A 238 -3.40 43.49 21.61
C PRO A 238 -2.93 43.78 20.18
N GLN A 239 -1.62 43.71 19.93
CA GLN A 239 -1.07 43.95 18.59
C GLN A 239 -1.50 42.90 17.55
N PHE A 240 -1.71 41.64 17.97
CA PHE A 240 -2.21 40.58 17.08
C PHE A 240 -3.72 40.73 16.88
N TYR A 241 -4.44 41.15 17.93
CA TYR A 241 -5.86 41.48 17.84
C TYR A 241 -6.12 42.65 16.88
N GLU A 242 -5.29 43.69 16.88
CA GLU A 242 -5.38 44.79 15.91
C GLU A 242 -5.24 44.29 14.45
N LEU A 243 -4.32 43.36 14.20
CA LEU A 243 -4.16 42.73 12.88
C LEU A 243 -5.37 41.86 12.50
N LEU A 244 -5.96 41.15 13.46
CA LEU A 244 -7.23 40.43 13.26
C LEU A 244 -8.35 41.40 12.87
N ILE A 245 -8.54 42.49 13.62
CA ILE A 245 -9.56 43.51 13.35
C ILE A 245 -9.38 44.10 11.96
N LYS A 246 -8.14 44.45 11.59
CA LYS A 246 -7.80 44.93 10.25
C LYS A 246 -8.12 43.89 9.16
N GLY A 247 -7.76 42.63 9.36
CA GLY A 247 -8.04 41.55 8.40
C GLY A 247 -9.53 41.23 8.26
N LEU A 248 -10.32 41.43 9.31
CA LEU A 248 -11.79 41.35 9.28
C LEU A 248 -12.46 42.56 8.62
N GLY A 249 -11.70 43.61 8.30
CA GLY A 249 -12.24 44.86 7.75
C GLY A 249 -13.04 45.68 8.75
N LEU A 250 -12.76 45.51 10.04
CA LEU A 250 -13.37 46.27 11.14
C LEU A 250 -12.46 47.43 11.54
N LYS A 251 -13.03 48.45 12.18
CA LYS A 251 -12.25 49.53 12.79
C LYS A 251 -12.22 49.38 14.30
N SER A 252 -11.05 49.55 14.89
CA SER A 252 -10.84 49.30 16.33
C SER A 252 -11.56 50.31 17.23
N ASP A 253 -11.79 51.53 16.76
CA ASP A 253 -12.49 52.61 17.46
C ASP A 253 -14.01 52.36 17.59
N GLU A 254 -14.57 51.51 16.74
CA GLU A 254 -15.99 51.14 16.73
C GLU A 254 -16.28 49.84 17.53
N LEU A 255 -15.27 49.28 18.22
CA LEU A 255 -15.37 48.02 18.94
C LEU A 255 -15.19 48.21 20.46
N PRO A 256 -15.89 47.42 21.29
CA PRO A 256 -15.64 47.38 22.72
C PRO A 256 -14.21 46.92 23.03
N ASN A 257 -13.75 47.21 24.25
CA ASN A 257 -12.45 46.75 24.72
C ASN A 257 -12.34 45.22 24.59
N GLN A 258 -11.22 44.75 24.03
CA GLN A 258 -10.95 43.32 23.80
C GLN A 258 -11.23 42.45 25.04
N LEU A 259 -10.83 42.90 26.23
CA LEU A 259 -10.95 42.13 27.48
C LEU A 259 -12.31 42.32 28.19
N SER A 260 -13.25 43.04 27.59
CA SER A 260 -14.60 43.22 28.14
C SER A 260 -15.43 41.92 27.99
N MET A 261 -15.41 41.08 29.02
CA MET A 261 -16.14 39.79 29.02
C MET A 261 -17.65 39.96 28.81
N LYS A 262 -18.22 41.08 29.25
CA LYS A 262 -19.64 41.40 29.04
C LYS A 262 -20.00 41.51 27.56
N ASP A 263 -19.07 42.01 26.74
CA ASP A 263 -19.29 42.28 25.32
C ASP A 263 -18.86 41.10 24.42
N TRP A 264 -18.17 40.10 24.97
CA TRP A 264 -17.73 38.91 24.24
C TRP A 264 -18.83 38.16 23.48
N PRO A 265 -20.05 37.97 24.01
CA PRO A 265 -21.12 37.28 23.27
C PRO A 265 -21.49 38.01 21.96
N GLU A 266 -21.60 39.34 22.00
CA GLU A 266 -21.92 40.15 20.84
C GLU A 266 -20.75 40.17 19.84
N MET A 267 -19.53 40.36 20.34
CA MET A 267 -18.32 40.32 19.52
C MET A 267 -18.12 38.98 18.83
N LYS A 268 -18.42 37.87 19.51
CA LYS A 268 -18.34 36.54 18.93
C LYS A 268 -19.34 36.37 17.79
N LYS A 269 -20.56 36.87 17.94
CA LYS A 269 -21.57 36.88 16.86
C LYS A 269 -21.08 37.71 15.67
N LYS A 270 -20.59 38.93 15.92
CA LYS A 270 -20.07 39.81 14.87
C LYS A 270 -18.92 39.18 14.08
N PHE A 271 -17.96 38.55 14.76
CA PHE A 271 -16.86 37.85 14.10
C PHE A 271 -17.36 36.64 13.31
N ALA A 272 -18.29 35.85 13.86
CA ALA A 272 -18.87 34.70 13.16
C ALA A 272 -19.58 35.12 11.86
N ASP A 273 -20.36 36.21 11.90
CA ASP A 273 -21.06 36.75 10.74
C ASP A 273 -20.08 37.24 9.66
N ILE A 274 -18.90 37.72 10.04
CA ILE A 274 -17.85 38.12 9.08
C ILE A 274 -17.16 36.90 8.50
N PHE A 275 -16.68 35.97 9.32
CA PHE A 275 -16.00 34.75 8.88
C PHE A 275 -16.88 33.91 7.94
N ALA A 276 -18.19 33.89 8.15
CA ALA A 276 -19.15 33.19 7.31
C ALA A 276 -19.27 33.75 5.88
N LYS A 277 -18.74 34.94 5.58
CA LYS A 277 -18.82 35.59 4.25
C LYS A 277 -17.77 35.14 3.24
N LYS A 278 -16.70 34.48 3.70
CA LYS A 278 -15.61 34.01 2.83
C LYS A 278 -15.30 32.54 3.10
N THR A 279 -14.75 31.89 2.09
CA THR A 279 -14.26 30.51 2.17
C THR A 279 -13.00 30.41 3.01
N LYS A 280 -12.67 29.20 3.46
CA LYS A 280 -11.42 28.92 4.19
C LYS A 280 -10.18 29.39 3.42
N ALA A 281 -10.14 29.18 2.10
CA ALA A 281 -9.01 29.58 1.24
C ALA A 281 -8.84 31.10 1.11
N GLU A 282 -9.94 31.85 0.99
CA GLU A 282 -9.89 33.31 0.95
C GLU A 282 -9.40 33.90 2.28
N TRP A 283 -9.78 33.31 3.42
CA TRP A 283 -9.25 33.73 4.72
C TRP A 283 -7.75 33.43 4.86
N CYS A 284 -7.28 32.29 4.34
CA CYS A 284 -5.84 32.01 4.29
C CYS A 284 -5.11 33.08 3.48
N GLN A 285 -5.62 33.51 2.31
CA GLN A 285 -5.00 34.58 1.53
C GLN A 285 -4.89 35.92 2.28
N ILE A 286 -5.82 36.21 3.20
CA ILE A 286 -5.82 37.45 3.99
C ILE A 286 -4.82 37.37 5.14
N PHE A 287 -4.73 36.22 5.81
CA PHE A 287 -4.01 36.08 7.07
C PHE A 287 -2.65 35.36 6.96
N ASP A 288 -2.40 34.60 5.89
CA ASP A 288 -1.13 33.93 5.67
C ASP A 288 0.01 34.95 5.58
N GLY A 289 1.07 34.73 6.36
CA GLY A 289 2.21 35.65 6.46
C GLY A 289 1.97 36.86 7.37
N THR A 290 0.87 36.89 8.13
CA THR A 290 0.60 37.92 9.15
C THR A 290 0.65 37.36 10.57
N ASP A 291 0.84 38.24 11.56
CA ASP A 291 0.79 37.88 12.99
C ASP A 291 -0.63 37.94 13.57
N ALA A 292 -1.68 37.87 12.75
CA ALA A 292 -3.07 37.94 13.22
C ALA A 292 -3.54 36.69 13.99
N CYS A 293 -2.70 35.65 14.09
CA CYS A 293 -3.00 34.39 14.76
C CYS A 293 -4.29 33.71 14.23
N VAL A 294 -4.53 33.77 12.91
CA VAL A 294 -5.66 33.11 12.24
C VAL A 294 -5.14 32.01 11.33
N THR A 295 -5.63 30.78 11.50
CA THR A 295 -5.17 29.61 10.73
C THR A 295 -6.33 28.69 10.33
N PRO A 296 -6.23 27.96 9.21
CA PRO A 296 -7.27 27.02 8.80
C PRO A 296 -7.33 25.81 9.73
N VAL A 297 -8.54 25.36 10.09
CA VAL A 297 -8.73 24.05 10.75
C VAL A 297 -8.69 22.97 9.68
N LEU A 298 -7.61 22.18 9.67
CA LEU A 298 -7.34 21.16 8.67
C LEU A 298 -7.96 19.80 9.04
N THR A 299 -8.48 19.08 8.05
CA THR A 299 -8.88 17.67 8.19
C THR A 299 -7.65 16.74 8.11
N PHE A 300 -7.82 15.46 8.47
CA PHE A 300 -6.76 14.45 8.30
C PHE A 300 -6.31 14.27 6.85
N GLU A 301 -7.16 14.55 5.87
CA GLU A 301 -6.81 14.47 4.44
C GLU A 301 -6.00 15.71 4.01
N GLU A 302 -6.36 16.89 4.51
CA GLU A 302 -5.71 18.16 4.16
C GLU A 302 -4.34 18.32 4.84
N VAL A 303 -4.19 17.80 6.06
CA VAL A 303 -3.02 18.07 6.92
C VAL A 303 -1.70 17.60 6.30
N THR A 304 -1.71 16.49 5.55
CA THR A 304 -0.53 15.95 4.85
C THR A 304 -0.18 16.72 3.58
N HIS A 305 -1.14 17.48 3.04
CA HIS A 305 -0.98 18.26 1.82
C HIS A 305 -0.59 19.72 2.06
N HIS A 306 -0.83 20.23 3.28
CA HIS A 306 -0.53 21.60 3.68
C HIS A 306 0.97 21.93 3.59
N GLY A 307 1.31 23.10 3.03
CA GLY A 307 2.69 23.52 2.75
C GLY A 307 3.61 23.39 3.98
N HIS A 308 3.23 24.01 5.10
CA HIS A 308 4.01 23.95 6.34
C HIS A 308 4.33 22.52 6.81
N ASN A 309 3.35 21.60 6.72
CA ASN A 309 3.55 20.22 7.18
C ASN A 309 4.42 19.40 6.22
N LYS A 310 4.39 19.72 4.92
CA LYS A 310 5.30 19.15 3.93
C LYS A 310 6.72 19.63 4.15
N ASP A 311 6.91 20.93 4.31
CA ASP A 311 8.22 21.55 4.49
C ASP A 311 8.93 20.99 5.73
N ARG A 312 8.17 20.71 6.79
CA ARG A 312 8.67 20.14 8.03
C ARG A 312 8.77 18.60 8.04
N GLY A 313 8.23 17.92 7.03
CA GLY A 313 8.11 16.46 7.02
C GLY A 313 7.35 15.92 8.25
N SER A 314 6.34 16.66 8.73
CA SER A 314 5.66 16.39 10.01
C SER A 314 4.94 15.04 10.05
N PHE A 315 4.54 14.52 8.88
CA PHE A 315 3.83 13.26 8.75
C PHE A 315 4.63 12.28 7.90
N ILE A 316 4.88 11.10 8.45
CA ILE A 316 5.37 9.96 7.68
C ILE A 316 4.18 9.43 6.89
N THR A 317 4.19 9.65 5.59
CA THR A 317 3.19 9.10 4.68
C THR A 317 3.74 7.83 4.06
N ASP A 318 3.05 6.70 4.20
CA ASP A 318 3.42 5.41 3.59
C ASP A 318 3.34 5.43 2.04
N THR A 319 3.16 6.61 1.44
CA THR A 319 3.27 6.86 0.00
C THR A 319 4.66 6.57 -0.58
N GLU A 320 5.67 6.25 0.24
CA GLU A 320 6.95 5.73 -0.28
C GLU A 320 6.88 4.28 -0.84
N GLN A 321 5.71 3.61 -0.78
CA GLN A 321 5.57 2.21 -1.21
C GLN A 321 4.34 1.92 -2.08
N ARG A 322 4.04 2.74 -3.10
CA ARG A 322 2.99 2.38 -4.07
C ARG A 322 3.49 2.41 -5.52
N PRO A 323 3.18 1.38 -6.34
CA PRO A 323 3.22 1.51 -7.78
C PRO A 323 2.29 2.65 -8.19
N VAL A 324 2.86 3.64 -8.88
CA VAL A 324 2.21 4.92 -9.21
C VAL A 324 0.85 4.71 -9.88
N VAL A 325 0.76 3.74 -10.79
CA VAL A 325 -0.47 3.44 -11.56
C VAL A 325 -1.52 2.72 -10.71
N GLY A 326 -1.13 1.78 -9.85
CA GLY A 326 -2.03 1.09 -8.93
C GLY A 326 -2.65 2.04 -7.89
N SER A 327 -1.84 2.92 -7.32
CA SER A 327 -2.31 3.96 -6.39
C SER A 327 -3.19 4.99 -7.08
N ALA A 328 -2.83 5.44 -8.29
CA ALA A 328 -3.64 6.40 -9.03
C ALA A 328 -5.02 5.81 -9.36
N SER A 329 -5.08 4.52 -9.72
CA SER A 329 -6.34 3.78 -9.89
C SER A 329 -7.14 3.63 -8.59
N ASP A 330 -6.48 3.40 -7.45
CA ASP A 330 -7.17 3.26 -6.15
C ASP A 330 -7.95 4.52 -5.73
N HIS A 331 -7.52 5.70 -6.17
CA HIS A 331 -8.09 7.01 -5.76
C HIS A 331 -9.00 7.62 -6.83
N CYS A 332 -9.30 6.87 -7.90
CA CYS A 332 -10.17 7.35 -8.97
C CYS A 332 -11.63 7.44 -8.50
N ARG A 333 -12.23 8.62 -8.62
CA ARG A 333 -13.64 8.89 -8.27
C ARG A 333 -14.56 9.00 -9.51
N ALA A 334 -14.18 8.38 -10.64
CA ALA A 334 -14.97 8.47 -11.86
C ALA A 334 -16.34 7.78 -11.71
N ARG A 335 -17.38 8.38 -12.30
CA ARG A 335 -18.76 7.86 -12.27
C ARG A 335 -18.92 6.49 -12.94
N TRP A 336 -17.96 6.11 -13.79
CA TRP A 336 -17.96 4.87 -14.56
C TRP A 336 -17.23 3.70 -13.86
N GLY A 337 -16.75 3.90 -12.63
CA GLY A 337 -16.02 2.89 -11.84
C GLY A 337 -14.61 3.34 -11.48
N ARG A 338 -14.04 2.72 -10.43
CA ARG A 338 -12.71 3.05 -9.88
C ARG A 338 -11.58 2.54 -10.80
N ARG A 339 -11.75 1.38 -11.41
CA ARG A 339 -10.69 0.70 -12.20
C ARG A 339 -10.82 0.90 -13.71
N ARG A 340 -12.05 0.95 -14.22
CA ARG A 340 -12.36 1.04 -15.67
C ARG A 340 -11.67 2.19 -16.42
N PRO A 341 -11.56 3.43 -15.91
CA PRO A 341 -10.89 4.51 -16.65
C PRO A 341 -9.40 4.25 -16.89
N TYR A 342 -8.73 3.62 -15.93
CA TYR A 342 -7.31 3.27 -16.04
C TYR A 342 -7.10 2.10 -17.00
N ILE A 343 -7.96 1.08 -16.92
CA ILE A 343 -7.98 -0.03 -17.86
C ILE A 343 -8.21 0.52 -19.28
N LEU A 344 -9.23 1.38 -19.49
CA LEU A 344 -9.51 2.08 -20.75
C LEU A 344 -8.29 2.81 -21.30
N THR A 345 -7.66 3.65 -20.47
CA THR A 345 -6.52 4.46 -20.90
C THR A 345 -5.34 3.59 -21.31
N LEU A 346 -5.01 2.56 -20.52
CA LEU A 346 -3.93 1.63 -20.84
C LEU A 346 -4.26 0.76 -22.07
N GLY A 347 -5.51 0.35 -22.25
CA GLY A 347 -5.96 -0.40 -23.44
C GLY A 347 -5.89 0.42 -24.72
N LEU A 348 -6.29 1.70 -24.67
CA LEU A 348 -6.13 2.64 -25.80
C LEU A 348 -4.66 2.90 -26.11
N MET A 349 -3.83 3.04 -25.07
CA MET A 349 -2.38 3.20 -25.21
C MET A 349 -1.73 1.97 -25.85
N MET A 350 -2.20 0.76 -25.51
CA MET A 350 -1.76 -0.48 -26.11
C MET A 350 -2.14 -0.56 -27.61
N LEU A 351 -3.38 -0.19 -27.97
CA LEU A 351 -3.80 -0.10 -29.38
C LEU A 351 -2.97 0.92 -30.17
N LEU A 352 -2.71 2.09 -29.58
CA LEU A 352 -1.88 3.13 -30.18
C LEU A 352 -0.43 2.66 -30.38
N GLY A 353 0.17 2.04 -29.36
CA GLY A 353 1.50 1.47 -29.43
C GLY A 353 1.60 0.40 -30.53
N MET A 354 0.60 -0.47 -30.61
CA MET A 354 0.54 -1.51 -31.65
C MET A 354 0.40 -0.93 -33.06
N ALA A 355 -0.41 0.13 -33.22
CA ALA A 355 -0.55 0.82 -34.50
C ALA A 355 0.76 1.46 -34.94
N MET A 356 1.48 2.13 -34.03
CA MET A 356 2.79 2.73 -34.30
C MET A 356 3.88 1.69 -34.57
N TYR A 357 3.85 0.56 -33.85
CA TYR A 357 4.80 -0.53 -34.02
C TYR A 357 4.67 -1.21 -35.38
N LEU A 358 3.47 -1.69 -35.74
CA LEU A 358 3.25 -2.47 -36.96
C LEU A 358 3.08 -1.62 -38.23
N ASN A 359 2.71 -0.34 -38.10
CA ASN A 359 2.47 0.56 -39.24
C ASN A 359 3.43 1.76 -39.25
N GLY A 360 4.56 1.72 -38.54
CA GLY A 360 5.47 2.86 -38.41
C GLY A 360 5.94 3.44 -39.74
N ASP A 361 6.28 2.58 -40.71
CA ASP A 361 6.68 2.98 -42.05
C ASP A 361 5.53 3.63 -42.84
N ALA A 362 4.32 3.07 -42.76
CA ALA A 362 3.13 3.62 -43.42
C ALA A 362 2.71 4.98 -42.84
N ILE A 363 2.79 5.13 -41.50
CA ILE A 363 2.48 6.38 -40.80
C ILE A 363 3.47 7.48 -41.22
N ILE A 364 4.78 7.20 -41.20
CA ILE A 364 5.80 8.19 -41.55
C ILE A 364 5.81 8.51 -43.05
N SER A 365 5.53 7.53 -43.90
CA SER A 365 5.40 7.74 -45.35
C SER A 365 4.25 8.69 -45.71
N ALA A 366 3.20 8.76 -44.88
CA ALA A 366 2.11 9.72 -45.03
C ALA A 366 2.42 11.12 -44.45
N LEU A 367 3.32 11.21 -43.44
CA LEU A 367 3.61 12.44 -42.69
C LEU A 367 4.84 13.21 -43.19
N ILE A 368 5.84 12.53 -43.75
CA ILE A 368 7.13 13.13 -44.12
C ILE A 368 7.42 12.88 -45.59
N ALA A 369 7.57 13.95 -46.37
CA ALA A 369 7.90 13.85 -47.80
C ALA A 369 9.39 13.60 -48.08
N ASP A 370 10.30 13.99 -47.16
CA ASP A 370 11.76 13.94 -47.36
C ASP A 370 12.33 12.50 -47.32
N PRO A 371 12.87 11.96 -48.45
CA PRO A 371 13.37 10.59 -48.55
C PRO A 371 14.51 10.24 -47.60
N ARG A 372 15.36 11.20 -47.21
CA ARG A 372 16.54 10.92 -46.38
C ARG A 372 16.19 10.78 -44.90
N ARG A 373 15.10 11.41 -44.46
CA ARG A 373 14.66 11.41 -43.06
C ARG A 373 13.63 10.31 -42.76
N LYS A 374 12.94 9.81 -43.79
CA LYS A 374 11.97 8.71 -43.70
C LYS A 374 12.43 7.50 -42.86
N PRO A 375 13.59 6.86 -43.14
CA PRO A 375 13.99 5.67 -42.39
C PRO A 375 14.29 5.96 -40.92
N ILE A 376 14.89 7.12 -40.62
CA ILE A 376 15.21 7.53 -39.24
C ILE A 376 13.94 7.72 -38.42
N TRP A 377 12.94 8.41 -39.00
CA TRP A 377 11.65 8.62 -38.33
C TRP A 377 10.80 7.36 -38.26
N ALA A 378 10.85 6.48 -39.26
CA ALA A 378 10.18 5.17 -39.22
C ALA A 378 10.73 4.31 -38.09
N ILE A 379 12.06 4.18 -37.95
CA ILE A 379 12.68 3.46 -36.83
C ILE A 379 12.31 4.10 -35.49
N SER A 380 12.34 5.43 -35.41
CA SER A 380 12.01 6.16 -34.18
C SER A 380 10.56 5.95 -33.75
N ILE A 381 9.60 6.02 -34.68
CA ILE A 381 8.18 5.84 -34.36
C ILE A 381 7.86 4.39 -34.00
N THR A 382 8.49 3.43 -34.68
CA THR A 382 8.36 2.00 -34.38
C THR A 382 8.92 1.72 -32.98
N MET A 383 10.08 2.28 -32.61
CA MET A 383 10.64 2.12 -31.27
C MET A 383 9.77 2.73 -30.18
N ILE A 384 9.22 3.93 -30.41
CA ILE A 384 8.26 4.54 -29.48
C ILE A 384 7.02 3.64 -29.36
N GLY A 385 6.53 3.09 -30.48
CA GLY A 385 5.41 2.16 -30.51
C GLY A 385 5.66 0.89 -29.69
N VAL A 386 6.83 0.26 -29.84
CA VAL A 386 7.24 -0.92 -29.06
C VAL A 386 7.27 -0.60 -27.57
N VAL A 387 7.94 0.49 -27.17
CA VAL A 387 8.03 0.87 -25.75
C VAL A 387 6.66 1.18 -25.17
N LEU A 388 5.81 1.86 -25.93
CA LEU A 388 4.45 2.22 -25.49
C LEU A 388 3.56 0.98 -25.35
N PHE A 389 3.64 0.05 -26.31
CA PHE A 389 2.90 -1.20 -26.30
C PHE A 389 3.32 -2.09 -25.14
N ASP A 390 4.63 -2.30 -24.96
CA ASP A 390 5.20 -3.13 -23.89
C ASP A 390 4.87 -2.56 -22.50
N PHE A 391 5.05 -1.24 -22.32
CA PHE A 391 4.65 -0.55 -21.11
C PHE A 391 3.14 -0.67 -20.83
N ALA A 392 2.29 -0.51 -21.85
CA ALA A 392 0.85 -0.66 -21.68
C ALA A 392 0.45 -2.08 -21.27
N ALA A 393 1.01 -3.08 -21.97
CA ALA A 393 0.72 -4.49 -21.76
C ALA A 393 1.14 -4.97 -20.37
N ASP A 394 2.28 -4.50 -19.86
CA ASP A 394 2.75 -4.88 -18.53
C ASP A 394 2.00 -4.19 -17.39
N PHE A 395 1.65 -2.91 -17.56
CA PHE A 395 1.01 -2.14 -16.49
C PHE A 395 -0.51 -2.36 -16.40
N ILE A 396 -1.16 -2.88 -17.44
CA ILE A 396 -2.61 -3.15 -17.43
C ILE A 396 -2.99 -4.37 -16.59
N ASP A 397 -2.06 -5.33 -16.41
CA ASP A 397 -2.28 -6.55 -15.64
C ASP A 397 -2.62 -6.28 -14.16
N GLY A 398 -1.96 -5.29 -13.56
CA GLY A 398 -2.18 -4.87 -12.17
C GLY A 398 -3.63 -4.43 -11.89
N PRO A 399 -4.14 -3.39 -12.59
CA PRO A 399 -5.53 -2.96 -12.50
C PRO A 399 -6.55 -4.05 -12.84
N ILE A 400 -6.27 -4.94 -13.82
CA ILE A 400 -7.16 -6.05 -14.18
C ILE A 400 -7.29 -7.07 -13.04
N LYS A 401 -6.16 -7.45 -12.41
CA LYS A 401 -6.18 -8.35 -11.25
C LYS A 401 -6.83 -7.71 -10.03
N ALA A 402 -6.58 -6.42 -9.80
CA ALA A 402 -7.26 -5.67 -8.74
C ALA A 402 -8.78 -5.63 -8.97
N TYR A 403 -9.22 -5.39 -10.21
CA TYR A 403 -10.63 -5.42 -10.59
C TYR A 403 -11.26 -6.80 -10.33
N LEU A 404 -10.58 -7.90 -10.69
CA LEU A 404 -11.02 -9.26 -10.36
C LEU A 404 -11.20 -9.46 -8.85
N PHE A 405 -10.26 -8.96 -8.03
CA PHE A 405 -10.34 -9.09 -6.57
C PHE A 405 -11.41 -8.21 -5.92
N ASP A 406 -11.73 -7.07 -6.53
CA ASP A 406 -12.75 -6.13 -6.05
C ASP A 406 -14.17 -6.66 -6.30
N VAL A 407 -14.38 -7.44 -7.36
CA VAL A 407 -15.70 -7.85 -7.85
C VAL A 407 -16.08 -9.30 -7.49
N CYS A 408 -15.10 -10.20 -7.38
CA CYS A 408 -15.37 -11.64 -7.17
C CYS A 408 -15.37 -12.08 -5.71
N THR A 409 -16.12 -13.14 -5.39
CA THR A 409 -16.09 -13.81 -4.07
C THR A 409 -14.81 -14.62 -3.89
N HIS A 410 -14.44 -14.98 -2.65
CA HIS A 410 -13.17 -15.69 -2.37
C HIS A 410 -12.97 -16.98 -3.19
N ARG A 411 -14.01 -17.77 -3.41
CA ARG A 411 -13.94 -18.99 -4.25
C ARG A 411 -13.79 -18.69 -5.74
N ASP A 412 -14.33 -17.57 -6.19
CA ASP A 412 -14.27 -17.15 -7.59
C ASP A 412 -12.93 -16.47 -7.94
N LYS A 413 -12.26 -15.86 -6.95
CA LYS A 413 -10.92 -15.26 -7.10
C LYS A 413 -9.88 -16.29 -7.56
N GLU A 414 -9.85 -17.46 -6.93
CA GLU A 414 -8.93 -18.54 -7.28
C GLU A 414 -9.24 -19.10 -8.69
N ARG A 415 -10.52 -19.32 -9.00
CA ARG A 415 -10.95 -19.74 -10.34
C ARG A 415 -10.57 -18.71 -11.41
N GLY A 416 -10.76 -17.42 -11.13
CA GLY A 416 -10.42 -16.32 -12.01
C GLY A 416 -8.93 -16.26 -12.34
N LEU A 417 -8.05 -16.49 -11.36
CA LEU A 417 -6.60 -16.56 -11.57
C LEU A 417 -6.20 -17.72 -12.50
N HIS A 418 -6.84 -18.89 -12.37
CA HIS A 418 -6.61 -20.02 -13.28
C HIS A 418 -7.09 -19.72 -14.71
N PHE A 419 -8.26 -19.12 -14.88
CA PHE A 419 -8.74 -18.72 -16.20
C PHE A 419 -7.85 -17.65 -16.82
N HIS A 420 -7.37 -16.69 -16.04
CA HIS A 420 -6.40 -15.69 -16.50
C HIS A 420 -5.12 -16.35 -17.04
N ALA A 421 -4.54 -17.32 -16.32
CA ALA A 421 -3.37 -18.06 -16.80
C ALA A 421 -3.65 -18.87 -18.08
N LEU A 422 -4.82 -19.52 -18.16
CA LEU A 422 -5.28 -20.26 -19.34
C LEU A 422 -5.39 -19.34 -20.58
N PHE A 423 -6.09 -18.22 -20.43
CA PHE A 423 -6.28 -17.25 -21.52
C PHE A 423 -4.99 -16.53 -21.90
N THR A 424 -4.06 -16.34 -20.96
CA THR A 424 -2.71 -15.84 -21.27
C THR A 424 -1.96 -16.81 -22.18
N GLY A 425 -2.01 -18.11 -21.87
CA GLY A 425 -1.40 -19.15 -22.72
C GLY A 425 -2.07 -19.28 -24.10
N LEU A 426 -3.40 -19.25 -24.16
CA LEU A 426 -4.14 -19.27 -25.44
C LEU A 426 -3.88 -18.02 -26.29
N GLY A 427 -3.87 -16.84 -25.67
CA GLY A 427 -3.56 -15.58 -26.34
C GLY A 427 -2.13 -15.57 -26.88
N GLY A 428 -1.16 -16.07 -26.10
CA GLY A 428 0.21 -16.27 -26.55
C GLY A 428 0.30 -17.21 -27.75
N ALA A 429 -0.40 -18.35 -27.71
CA ALA A 429 -0.43 -19.29 -28.82
C ALA A 429 -1.00 -18.65 -30.11
N LEU A 430 -2.10 -17.91 -30.01
CA LEU A 430 -2.68 -17.17 -31.14
C LEU A 430 -1.71 -16.10 -31.68
N GLY A 431 -1.02 -15.38 -30.79
CA GLY A 431 -0.02 -14.38 -31.16
C GLY A 431 1.18 -14.98 -31.90
N TYR A 432 1.74 -16.08 -31.39
CA TYR A 432 2.86 -16.76 -32.06
C TYR A 432 2.44 -17.44 -33.36
N LEU A 433 1.21 -17.98 -33.42
CA LEU A 433 0.65 -18.53 -34.66
C LEU A 433 0.52 -17.45 -35.74
N LEU A 434 0.05 -16.26 -35.36
CA LEU A 434 -0.07 -15.11 -36.25
C LEU A 434 1.30 -14.71 -36.83
N GLY A 435 2.39 -14.84 -36.06
CA GLY A 435 3.76 -14.58 -36.53
C GLY A 435 4.46 -15.76 -37.22
N ALA A 436 3.90 -16.96 -37.14
CA ALA A 436 4.46 -18.18 -37.74
C ALA A 436 3.85 -18.49 -39.12
N ILE A 437 2.72 -17.86 -39.46
CA ILE A 437 2.06 -17.96 -40.76
C ILE A 437 2.70 -16.93 -41.69
N ASP A 438 3.13 -17.38 -42.86
CA ASP A 438 3.51 -16.53 -43.99
C ASP A 438 2.24 -15.96 -44.63
N TRP A 439 1.96 -14.69 -44.36
CA TRP A 439 0.76 -14.01 -44.84
C TRP A 439 0.94 -13.46 -46.25
N ALA A 440 2.17 -13.24 -46.70
CA ALA A 440 2.49 -12.68 -48.02
C ALA A 440 2.03 -13.59 -49.16
N HIS A 441 2.01 -14.91 -48.92
CA HIS A 441 1.55 -15.88 -49.91
C HIS A 441 0.04 -16.17 -49.88
N LEU A 442 -0.69 -15.71 -48.86
CA LEU A 442 -2.15 -15.87 -48.73
C LEU A 442 -2.92 -14.71 -49.39
N GLU A 443 -4.14 -14.98 -49.88
CA GLU A 443 -5.00 -13.95 -50.50
C GLU A 443 -5.27 -12.75 -49.57
N LEU A 444 -5.32 -13.00 -48.26
CA LEU A 444 -5.55 -11.97 -47.25
C LEU A 444 -4.39 -10.95 -47.16
N GLY A 445 -3.14 -11.41 -47.35
CA GLY A 445 -1.97 -10.52 -47.40
C GLY A 445 -1.97 -9.64 -48.65
N ARG A 446 -2.45 -10.18 -49.79
CA ARG A 446 -2.64 -9.39 -51.01
C ARG A 446 -3.75 -8.34 -50.88
N LEU A 447 -4.78 -8.63 -50.08
CA LEU A 447 -5.94 -7.75 -49.89
C LEU A 447 -5.67 -6.61 -48.90
N LEU A 448 -4.90 -6.87 -47.84
CA LEU A 448 -4.57 -5.88 -46.81
C LEU A 448 -3.24 -5.14 -47.04
N GLY A 449 -2.42 -5.58 -48.00
CA GLY A 449 -1.23 -4.87 -48.48
C GLY A 449 0.08 -5.48 -47.99
N THR A 450 0.28 -5.55 -46.67
CA THR A 450 1.51 -6.10 -46.05
C THR A 450 1.18 -7.10 -44.95
N GLU A 451 2.12 -8.01 -44.65
CA GLU A 451 1.96 -9.00 -43.57
C GLU A 451 1.71 -8.32 -42.21
N PHE A 452 2.42 -7.23 -41.92
CA PHE A 452 2.26 -6.47 -40.67
C PHE A 452 0.85 -5.88 -40.52
N GLN A 453 0.19 -5.49 -41.61
CA GLN A 453 -1.18 -4.99 -41.60
C GLN A 453 -2.19 -6.10 -41.32
N VAL A 454 -1.96 -7.31 -41.83
CA VAL A 454 -2.77 -8.49 -41.49
C VAL A 454 -2.63 -8.81 -40.01
N MET A 455 -1.41 -8.81 -39.48
CA MET A 455 -1.16 -9.04 -38.06
C MET A 455 -1.83 -7.98 -37.20
N PHE A 456 -1.70 -6.70 -37.56
CA PHE A 456 -2.37 -5.59 -36.87
C PHE A 456 -3.89 -5.75 -36.89
N PHE A 457 -4.47 -6.11 -38.02
CA PHE A 457 -5.92 -6.28 -38.15
C PHE A 457 -6.45 -7.35 -37.19
N PHE A 458 -5.87 -8.55 -37.19
CA PHE A 458 -6.33 -9.63 -36.31
C PHE A 458 -6.10 -9.32 -34.84
N SER A 459 -4.92 -8.83 -34.48
CA SER A 459 -4.61 -8.52 -33.09
C SER A 459 -5.43 -7.34 -32.55
N SER A 460 -5.65 -6.28 -33.34
CA SER A 460 -6.52 -5.17 -32.93
C SER A 460 -7.97 -5.60 -32.81
N LEU A 461 -8.49 -6.42 -33.74
CA LEU A 461 -9.84 -6.97 -33.66
C LEU A 461 -10.05 -7.79 -32.39
N VAL A 462 -9.14 -8.73 -32.11
CA VAL A 462 -9.21 -9.57 -30.90
C VAL A 462 -9.10 -8.70 -29.65
N LEU A 463 -8.14 -7.77 -29.62
CA LEU A 463 -7.94 -6.87 -28.50
C LEU A 463 -9.20 -6.02 -28.24
N THR A 464 -9.75 -5.36 -29.27
CA THR A 464 -10.96 -4.53 -29.16
C THR A 464 -12.16 -5.35 -28.69
N LEU A 465 -12.37 -6.56 -29.22
CA LEU A 465 -13.48 -7.42 -28.81
C LEU A 465 -13.36 -7.86 -27.34
N CYS A 466 -12.18 -8.36 -26.93
CA CYS A 466 -11.92 -8.73 -25.54
C CYS A 466 -12.06 -7.54 -24.60
N PHE A 467 -11.64 -6.35 -25.05
CA PHE A 467 -11.69 -5.13 -24.26
C PHE A 467 -13.10 -4.61 -24.05
N ILE A 468 -13.93 -4.65 -25.10
CA ILE A 468 -15.36 -4.33 -25.03
C ILE A 468 -16.07 -5.30 -24.08
N ILE A 469 -15.82 -6.60 -24.22
CA ILE A 469 -16.38 -7.62 -23.32
C ILE A 469 -15.97 -7.31 -21.87
N HIS A 470 -14.69 -7.00 -21.62
CA HIS A 470 -14.21 -6.69 -20.28
C HIS A 470 -14.93 -5.48 -19.68
N LEU A 471 -15.01 -4.36 -20.40
CA LEU A 471 -15.65 -3.13 -19.93
C LEU A 471 -17.17 -3.25 -19.77
N CYS A 472 -17.82 -4.17 -20.48
CA CYS A 472 -19.28 -4.34 -20.45
C CYS A 472 -19.77 -5.51 -19.58
N SER A 473 -18.89 -6.44 -19.18
CA SER A 473 -19.30 -7.71 -18.54
C SER A 473 -19.89 -7.58 -17.13
N ILE A 474 -19.28 -6.81 -16.22
CA ILE A 474 -19.70 -6.76 -14.81
C ILE A 474 -19.83 -5.32 -14.30
N PRO A 475 -21.00 -4.85 -13.85
CA PRO A 475 -21.16 -3.47 -13.38
C PRO A 475 -20.28 -3.20 -12.15
N GLU A 476 -19.49 -2.13 -12.21
CA GLU A 476 -18.62 -1.69 -11.09
C GLU A 476 -19.39 -0.71 -10.20
N ALA A 477 -19.45 -0.96 -8.89
CA ALA A 477 -20.08 -0.04 -7.95
C ALA A 477 -19.15 1.15 -7.65
N PRO A 478 -19.58 2.41 -7.82
CA PRO A 478 -18.81 3.56 -7.36
C PRO A 478 -18.76 3.58 -5.83
N LEU A 479 -17.67 4.10 -5.25
CA LEU A 479 -17.58 4.41 -3.82
C LEU A 479 -18.74 5.35 -3.44
N ARG A 480 -19.75 4.82 -2.74
CA ARG A 480 -20.83 5.61 -2.16
C ARG A 480 -20.36 6.25 -0.86
N ASP A 481 -20.65 7.54 -0.70
CA ASP A 481 -20.48 8.25 0.57
C ASP A 481 -21.38 7.60 1.63
N VAL A 482 -20.78 6.82 2.53
CA VAL A 482 -21.47 6.17 3.66
C VAL A 482 -22.16 7.21 4.58
N ALA A 483 -21.83 8.49 4.44
CA ALA A 483 -22.42 9.59 5.20
C ALA A 483 -23.86 9.96 4.80
N LYS A 484 -24.40 9.50 3.65
CA LYS A 484 -25.71 9.95 3.15
C LYS A 484 -26.88 8.98 3.28
N ASP A 485 -26.66 7.71 3.58
CA ASP A 485 -27.74 6.70 3.60
C ASP A 485 -27.90 6.01 4.97
N ILE A 486 -27.98 6.77 6.07
CA ILE A 486 -28.52 6.24 7.34
C ILE A 486 -29.96 6.75 7.47
N PRO A 487 -30.99 5.90 7.28
CA PRO A 487 -32.35 6.25 7.64
C PRO A 487 -32.46 6.39 9.17
N PRO A 488 -33.32 7.29 9.69
CA PRO A 488 -33.48 7.46 11.13
C PRO A 488 -34.05 6.18 11.76
N GLN A 489 -33.26 5.46 12.56
CA GLN A 489 -33.74 4.32 13.34
C GLN A 489 -34.58 4.80 14.52
N GLN A 490 -35.88 4.51 14.45
CA GLN A 490 -36.76 4.44 15.61
C GLN A 490 -36.37 3.24 16.49
N ALA A 491 -36.30 3.45 17.80
CA ALA A 491 -36.26 2.41 18.83
C ALA A 491 -37.68 2.15 19.37
N PRO A 492 -37.91 1.16 20.24
CA PRO A 492 -37.67 -0.29 20.08
C PRO A 492 -38.94 -1.10 20.40
N GLN A 493 -39.15 -2.29 19.81
CA GLN A 493 -40.10 -3.29 20.36
C GLN A 493 -39.59 -4.72 20.18
N ASP A 494 -39.72 -5.48 21.26
CA ASP A 494 -39.38 -6.88 21.48
C ASP A 494 -40.15 -7.86 20.58
N LEU A 495 -39.53 -8.99 20.21
CA LEU A 495 -40.07 -10.35 20.40
C LEU A 495 -39.14 -11.45 19.84
N ALA A 496 -39.31 -12.63 20.41
CA ALA A 496 -38.35 -13.71 20.53
C ALA A 496 -38.41 -14.77 19.41
N LEU A 497 -37.32 -15.55 19.32
CA LEU A 497 -37.22 -16.99 18.97
C LEU A 497 -38.06 -17.55 17.81
N SER A 498 -37.38 -18.05 16.76
CA SER A 498 -37.30 -19.51 16.49
C SER A 498 -36.57 -19.83 15.17
N SER A 499 -36.06 -21.05 15.13
CA SER A 499 -35.23 -21.68 14.10
C SER A 499 -36.07 -22.24 12.95
N ASP A 500 -35.54 -22.24 11.73
CA ASP A 500 -35.25 -23.42 10.89
C ASP A 500 -35.53 -23.23 9.38
N LYS A 501 -34.64 -23.79 8.53
CA LYS A 501 -34.76 -24.07 7.07
C LYS A 501 -34.83 -22.87 6.10
N MET A 502 -34.44 -22.92 4.82
CA MET A 502 -33.68 -23.80 3.93
C MET A 502 -33.59 -23.03 2.59
N TYR A 503 -32.59 -23.33 1.75
CA TYR A 503 -32.29 -22.72 0.44
C TYR A 503 -33.49 -22.45 -0.49
N GLU A 504 -33.49 -21.30 -1.18
CA GLU A 504 -33.93 -21.20 -2.57
C GLU A 504 -33.33 -19.99 -3.31
N TYR A 505 -33.14 -20.15 -4.63
CA TYR A 505 -32.32 -19.33 -5.53
C TYR A 505 -33.21 -18.51 -6.47
N GLY A 506 -32.81 -17.25 -6.73
CA GLY A 506 -33.04 -16.53 -7.99
C GLY A 506 -34.33 -15.71 -8.12
N SER A 507 -34.19 -14.40 -8.37
CA SER A 507 -34.83 -13.72 -9.51
C SER A 507 -34.44 -12.24 -9.59
N ILE A 508 -34.20 -11.83 -10.82
CA ILE A 508 -33.96 -10.47 -11.28
C ILE A 508 -35.30 -9.73 -11.30
N GLU A 509 -35.39 -8.55 -10.70
CA GLU A 509 -36.43 -7.58 -11.04
C GLU A 509 -35.85 -6.19 -11.35
N LYS A 510 -36.21 -5.74 -12.55
CA LYS A 510 -36.09 -4.37 -13.04
C LYS A 510 -36.95 -3.44 -12.19
N VAL A 511 -36.43 -2.26 -11.84
CA VAL A 511 -37.27 -1.07 -11.69
C VAL A 511 -36.76 0.03 -12.62
N LYS A 512 -37.71 0.55 -13.39
CA LYS A 512 -37.64 1.56 -14.44
C LYS A 512 -38.19 2.88 -13.89
N ASN A 513 -37.88 3.98 -14.57
CA ASN A 513 -38.37 5.38 -14.44
C ASN A 513 -37.40 6.30 -13.65
N GLY A 514 -37.01 7.48 -14.15
CA GLY A 514 -37.34 8.19 -15.40
C GLY A 514 -36.89 9.66 -15.34
N TYR A 515 -36.50 10.21 -16.51
CA TYR A 515 -36.51 11.64 -16.97
C TYR A 515 -35.76 12.71 -16.11
N VAL A 516 -35.05 13.75 -16.60
CA VAL A 516 -34.73 14.32 -17.93
C VAL A 516 -33.61 15.40 -17.82
N ASN A 517 -32.78 15.53 -18.88
CA ASN A 517 -31.93 16.61 -19.47
C ASN A 517 -31.20 17.68 -18.61
N GLN A 518 -29.89 17.99 -18.83
CA GLN A 518 -29.23 18.76 -19.94
C GLN A 518 -29.80 20.20 -20.03
N GLU A 519 -29.06 21.32 -19.98
CA GLU A 519 -27.82 21.67 -20.68
C GLU A 519 -27.39 23.14 -20.33
N LEU A 520 -26.17 23.55 -20.72
CA LEU A 520 -25.60 24.93 -20.83
C LEU A 520 -25.23 25.66 -19.51
N VAL A 521 -24.01 26.18 -19.30
CA VAL A 521 -23.27 27.13 -20.15
C VAL A 521 -21.75 26.91 -20.08
N LEU A 522 -21.15 26.81 -21.26
CA LEU A 522 -19.74 27.00 -21.58
C LEU A 522 -19.47 28.50 -21.83
N GLN A 523 -18.47 29.07 -21.15
CA GLN A 523 -17.61 30.21 -21.55
C GLN A 523 -16.71 30.49 -20.33
N GLY A 524 -15.39 30.38 -20.33
CA GLY A 524 -14.40 30.74 -21.35
C GLY A 524 -13.56 31.90 -20.82
N GLY A 525 -12.54 31.62 -19.99
CA GLY A 525 -11.61 32.62 -19.45
C GLY A 525 -10.26 31.99 -19.10
N LYS A 526 -9.19 32.47 -19.73
CA LYS A 526 -7.87 31.84 -19.91
C LYS A 526 -7.01 31.72 -18.63
N THR A 527 -6.64 30.48 -18.33
CA THR A 527 -5.31 29.95 -17.95
C THR A 527 -4.23 30.89 -17.38
N LYS A 528 -3.83 30.61 -16.13
CA LYS A 528 -2.42 30.46 -15.74
C LYS A 528 -2.22 29.07 -15.12
N ASN A 529 -1.35 28.27 -15.74
CA ASN A 529 -1.04 26.88 -15.38
C ASN A 529 -0.36 26.78 -14.01
N PRO A 530 -0.71 25.78 -13.19
CA PRO A 530 0.22 25.10 -12.32
C PRO A 530 0.47 23.69 -12.87
N ALA A 531 1.07 23.62 -14.06
CA ALA A 531 1.63 22.39 -14.61
C ALA A 531 3.09 22.30 -14.18
N GLU A 532 3.32 22.03 -12.90
CA GLU A 532 4.60 21.54 -12.37
C GLU A 532 4.31 20.70 -11.12
N GLN A 533 3.43 19.72 -11.30
CA GLN A 533 3.27 18.65 -10.32
C GLN A 533 4.46 17.72 -10.51
N THR A 534 5.45 17.83 -9.62
CA THR A 534 6.69 17.05 -9.67
C THR A 534 6.38 15.56 -9.62
N GLN A 535 6.35 14.98 -10.82
CA GLN A 535 6.25 13.57 -11.13
C GLN A 535 7.52 12.89 -10.57
N ARG A 536 7.44 12.34 -9.35
CA ARG A 536 8.56 11.59 -8.77
C ARG A 536 8.40 10.10 -9.05
N THR A 537 9.29 9.64 -9.92
CA THR A 537 9.56 8.29 -10.38
C THR A 537 9.77 7.29 -9.24
N MET A 538 9.33 6.05 -9.42
CA MET A 538 9.79 4.91 -8.62
C MET A 538 11.32 4.87 -8.68
N THR A 539 11.99 4.96 -7.52
CA THR A 539 13.44 4.80 -7.46
C THR A 539 13.79 3.37 -7.04
N LEU A 540 14.85 2.79 -7.62
CA LEU A 540 15.39 1.46 -7.24
C LEU A 540 15.62 1.34 -5.72
N ARG A 541 15.91 2.47 -5.06
CA ARG A 541 16.06 2.58 -3.60
C ARG A 541 14.76 2.32 -2.82
N SER A 542 13.60 2.71 -3.36
CA SER A 542 12.28 2.42 -2.77
C SER A 542 11.95 0.93 -2.86
N LEU A 543 12.19 0.29 -4.02
CA LEU A 543 11.94 -1.14 -4.22
C LEU A 543 12.83 -2.02 -3.32
N LEU A 544 14.11 -1.69 -3.19
CA LEU A 544 15.04 -2.34 -2.25
C LEU A 544 14.63 -2.19 -0.79
N ARG A 545 14.07 -1.03 -0.42
CA ARG A 545 13.58 -0.76 0.95
C ARG A 545 12.28 -1.53 1.24
N ALA A 546 11.39 -1.63 0.26
CA ALA A 546 10.17 -2.43 0.33
C ALA A 546 10.48 -3.92 0.52
N LEU A 547 11.37 -4.49 -0.31
CA LEU A 547 11.84 -5.88 -0.18
C LEU A 547 12.45 -6.14 1.20
N ARG A 548 13.18 -5.19 1.79
CA ARG A 548 13.78 -5.34 3.12
C ARG A 548 12.76 -5.37 4.26
N SER A 549 11.60 -4.72 4.09
CA SER A 549 10.52 -4.66 5.08
C SER A 549 9.56 -5.86 5.06
N MET A 550 9.63 -6.72 4.05
CA MET A 550 8.74 -7.87 3.93
C MET A 550 9.14 -9.04 4.86
N PRO A 551 8.16 -9.86 5.33
CA PRO A 551 8.44 -11.10 6.05
C PRO A 551 9.32 -12.05 5.23
N PRO A 552 10.13 -12.89 5.88
CA PRO A 552 11.15 -13.69 5.21
C PRO A 552 10.59 -14.62 4.14
N HIS A 553 9.40 -15.22 4.34
CA HIS A 553 8.79 -16.14 3.37
C HIS A 553 8.29 -15.41 2.11
N TYR A 554 7.67 -14.22 2.23
CA TYR A 554 7.30 -13.41 1.06
C TYR A 554 8.54 -12.86 0.32
N ARG A 555 9.60 -12.52 1.04
CA ARG A 555 10.87 -12.10 0.45
C ARG A 555 11.52 -13.22 -0.36
N CYS A 556 11.61 -14.43 0.20
CA CYS A 556 12.13 -15.58 -0.52
C CYS A 556 11.30 -15.84 -1.78
N LEU A 557 9.97 -15.69 -1.69
CA LEU A 557 9.11 -15.83 -2.86
C LEU A 557 9.41 -14.76 -3.92
N CYS A 558 9.54 -13.47 -3.56
CA CYS A 558 9.89 -12.41 -4.50
C CYS A 558 11.26 -12.61 -5.16
N ILE A 559 12.28 -13.02 -4.38
CA ILE A 559 13.63 -13.31 -4.90
C ILE A 559 13.58 -14.50 -5.86
N SER A 560 12.89 -15.58 -5.48
CA SER A 560 12.73 -16.73 -6.37
C SER A 560 12.04 -16.32 -7.67
N HIS A 561 10.98 -15.52 -7.59
CA HIS A 561 10.22 -15.06 -8.74
C HIS A 561 11.05 -14.17 -9.68
N LEU A 562 11.88 -13.28 -9.12
CA LEU A 562 12.84 -12.49 -9.87
C LEU A 562 13.82 -13.39 -10.64
N ILE A 563 14.39 -14.40 -9.98
CA ILE A 563 15.33 -15.36 -10.60
C ILE A 563 14.62 -16.13 -11.74
N GLY A 564 13.39 -16.59 -11.52
CA GLY A 564 12.61 -17.30 -12.53
C GLY A 564 12.30 -16.47 -13.75
N TRP A 565 11.80 -15.25 -13.57
CA TRP A 565 11.56 -14.34 -14.69
C TRP A 565 12.84 -13.94 -15.41
N THR A 566 13.94 -13.77 -14.69
CA THR A 566 15.26 -13.49 -15.31
C THR A 566 15.69 -14.66 -16.20
N ALA A 567 15.59 -15.91 -15.72
CA ALA A 567 15.91 -17.09 -16.52
C ALA A 567 14.98 -17.24 -17.72
N PHE A 568 13.67 -17.11 -17.51
CA PHE A 568 12.65 -17.29 -18.54
C PHE A 568 12.76 -16.24 -19.64
N LEU A 569 12.84 -14.95 -19.29
CA LEU A 569 12.96 -13.86 -20.26
C LEU A 569 14.29 -13.91 -21.02
N SER A 570 15.37 -14.32 -20.37
CA SER A 570 16.66 -14.49 -21.06
C SER A 570 16.53 -15.44 -22.24
N ASN A 571 15.91 -16.60 -22.04
CA ASN A 571 15.69 -17.56 -23.12
C ASN A 571 14.64 -17.06 -24.13
N MET A 572 13.48 -16.58 -23.66
CA MET A 572 12.35 -16.23 -24.55
C MET A 572 12.67 -15.09 -25.53
N LEU A 573 13.41 -14.06 -25.10
CA LEU A 573 13.70 -12.90 -25.94
C LEU A 573 14.63 -13.22 -27.12
N PHE A 574 15.53 -14.19 -26.95
CA PHE A 574 16.53 -14.57 -27.96
C PHE A 574 16.25 -15.93 -28.59
N PHE A 575 15.14 -16.58 -28.26
CA PHE A 575 14.88 -17.95 -28.67
C PHE A 575 14.74 -18.11 -30.20
N THR A 576 14.02 -17.19 -30.85
CA THR A 576 13.86 -17.19 -32.30
C THR A 576 15.18 -16.91 -33.01
N ASP A 577 15.98 -16.02 -32.45
CA ASP A 577 17.33 -15.69 -32.95
C ASP A 577 18.30 -16.87 -32.77
N PHE A 578 18.24 -17.56 -31.64
CA PHE A 578 18.94 -18.81 -31.39
C PHE A 578 18.55 -19.91 -32.39
N MET A 579 17.25 -20.03 -32.70
CA MET A 579 16.78 -20.99 -33.70
C MET A 579 17.33 -20.66 -35.10
N GLY A 580 17.30 -19.39 -35.49
CA GLY A 580 17.85 -18.91 -36.77
C GLY A 580 19.36 -19.13 -36.90
N GLN A 581 20.15 -18.65 -35.93
CA GLN A 581 21.61 -18.63 -36.02
C GLN A 581 22.27 -19.96 -35.65
N ILE A 582 21.80 -20.61 -34.59
CA ILE A 582 22.51 -21.76 -34.01
C ILE A 582 21.94 -23.08 -34.52
N VAL A 583 20.61 -23.20 -34.60
CA VAL A 583 19.97 -24.47 -34.98
C VAL A 583 19.89 -24.61 -36.50
N TYR A 584 19.58 -23.52 -37.21
CA TYR A 584 19.48 -23.49 -38.67
C TYR A 584 20.76 -23.01 -39.36
N HIS A 585 21.75 -22.48 -38.62
CA HIS A 585 23.01 -21.96 -39.17
C HIS A 585 22.82 -20.82 -40.20
N GLY A 586 21.80 -19.99 -40.04
CA GLY A 586 21.57 -18.81 -40.87
C GLY A 586 22.29 -17.56 -40.34
N ASP A 587 22.52 -16.58 -41.23
CA ASP A 587 23.14 -15.30 -40.87
C ASP A 587 22.10 -14.15 -40.91
N PRO A 588 21.80 -13.48 -39.77
CA PRO A 588 20.91 -12.32 -39.74
C PRO A 588 21.46 -11.09 -40.47
N TYR A 589 22.78 -11.00 -40.66
CA TYR A 589 23.43 -9.88 -41.35
C TYR A 589 23.63 -10.12 -42.85
N GLY A 590 23.21 -11.29 -43.35
CA GLY A 590 23.24 -11.62 -44.77
C GLY A 590 22.37 -10.68 -45.62
N ALA A 591 22.73 -10.53 -46.89
CA ALA A 591 21.90 -9.77 -47.83
C ALA A 591 20.48 -10.39 -47.90
N HIS A 592 19.43 -9.58 -47.98
CA HIS A 592 18.04 -10.08 -47.84
C HIS A 592 17.62 -11.10 -48.92
N ASN A 593 18.33 -11.16 -50.04
CA ASN A 593 18.12 -12.15 -51.12
C ASN A 593 19.12 -13.33 -51.06
N SER A 594 19.91 -13.45 -49.99
CA SER A 594 20.89 -14.52 -49.82
C SER A 594 20.25 -15.78 -49.24
N THR A 595 20.81 -16.93 -49.59
CA THR A 595 20.38 -18.22 -49.03
C THR A 595 20.57 -18.27 -47.51
N GLU A 596 21.62 -17.64 -46.98
CA GLU A 596 21.91 -17.59 -45.55
C GLU A 596 20.86 -16.80 -44.75
N PHE A 597 20.39 -15.67 -45.29
CA PHE A 597 19.31 -14.89 -44.70
C PHE A 597 17.96 -15.62 -44.75
N LEU A 598 17.66 -16.31 -45.86
CA LEU A 598 16.44 -17.12 -45.99
C LEU A 598 16.43 -18.31 -45.01
N ILE A 599 17.59 -18.95 -44.79
CA ILE A 599 17.75 -20.01 -43.78
C ILE A 599 17.55 -19.44 -42.37
N TYR A 600 18.08 -18.25 -42.08
CA TYR A 600 17.83 -17.55 -40.82
C TYR A 600 16.34 -17.28 -40.61
N GLN A 601 15.66 -16.70 -41.61
CA GLN A 601 14.22 -16.41 -41.56
C GLN A 601 13.40 -17.68 -41.34
N ARG A 602 13.77 -18.78 -42.01
CA ARG A 602 13.12 -20.08 -41.80
C ARG A 602 13.32 -20.60 -40.37
N GLY A 603 14.50 -20.41 -39.80
CA GLY A 603 14.76 -20.72 -38.40
C GLY A 603 13.93 -19.86 -37.44
N VAL A 604 13.75 -18.57 -37.73
CA VAL A 604 12.88 -17.67 -36.95
C VAL A 604 11.42 -18.14 -36.99
N GLU A 605 10.89 -18.50 -38.17
CA GLU A 605 9.54 -19.06 -38.34
C GLU A 605 9.34 -20.33 -37.50
N VAL A 606 10.29 -21.27 -37.56
CA VAL A 606 10.22 -22.51 -36.77
C VAL A 606 10.40 -22.21 -35.28
N GLY A 607 11.16 -21.17 -34.92
CA GLY A 607 11.22 -20.62 -33.57
C GLY A 607 9.85 -20.15 -33.06
N CYS A 608 9.09 -19.43 -33.89
CA CYS A 608 7.72 -19.01 -33.58
C CYS A 608 6.79 -20.21 -33.37
N TRP A 609 6.91 -21.27 -34.16
CA TRP A 609 6.22 -22.54 -33.92
C TRP A 609 6.59 -23.17 -32.58
N GLY A 610 7.87 -23.14 -32.20
CA GLY A 610 8.34 -23.57 -30.88
C GLY A 610 7.71 -22.77 -29.73
N LEU A 611 7.63 -21.44 -29.86
CA LEU A 611 6.97 -20.57 -28.88
C LEU A 611 5.45 -20.78 -28.80
N CYS A 612 4.82 -21.15 -29.92
CA CYS A 612 3.42 -21.57 -29.98
C CYS A 612 3.21 -22.88 -29.19
N ILE A 613 4.08 -23.89 -29.39
CA ILE A 613 4.07 -25.15 -28.62
C ILE A 613 4.22 -24.86 -27.12
N ASN A 614 5.18 -24.01 -26.75
CA ASN A 614 5.37 -23.54 -25.38
C ASN A 614 4.07 -22.94 -24.79
N SER A 615 3.43 -22.03 -25.51
CA SER A 615 2.21 -21.35 -25.04
C SER A 615 1.03 -22.29 -24.91
N MET A 616 0.89 -23.23 -25.85
CA MET A 616 -0.15 -24.25 -25.79
C MET A 616 0.05 -25.21 -24.63
N PHE A 617 1.28 -25.67 -24.43
CA PHE A 617 1.61 -26.53 -23.31
C PHE A 617 1.48 -25.79 -21.97
N SER A 618 1.80 -24.49 -21.91
CA SER A 618 1.57 -23.64 -20.73
C SER A 618 0.09 -23.58 -20.33
N SER A 619 -0.79 -23.44 -21.33
CA SER A 619 -2.24 -23.44 -21.16
C SER A 619 -2.75 -24.79 -20.64
N LEU A 620 -2.36 -25.89 -21.29
CA LEU A 620 -2.71 -27.26 -20.87
C LEU A 620 -2.19 -27.57 -19.46
N TYR A 621 -0.91 -27.27 -19.21
CA TYR A 621 -0.28 -27.50 -17.93
C TYR A 621 -0.97 -26.73 -16.81
N SER A 622 -1.44 -25.50 -17.04
CA SER A 622 -2.19 -24.73 -16.03
C SER A 622 -3.45 -25.46 -15.53
N TYR A 623 -4.10 -26.26 -16.40
CA TYR A 623 -5.20 -27.12 -16.00
C TYR A 623 -4.71 -28.34 -15.20
N PHE A 624 -3.66 -29.02 -15.67
CA PHE A 624 -3.07 -30.18 -15.00
C PHE A 624 -2.44 -29.85 -13.64
N GLN A 625 -2.00 -28.61 -13.42
CA GLN A 625 -1.50 -28.14 -12.14
C GLN A 625 -2.52 -28.40 -11.01
N LYS A 626 -3.82 -28.27 -11.27
CA LYS A 626 -4.86 -28.56 -10.26
C LYS A 626 -4.86 -30.03 -9.82
N VAL A 627 -4.53 -30.94 -10.72
CA VAL A 627 -4.46 -32.39 -10.44
C VAL A 627 -3.13 -32.75 -9.77
N LEU A 628 -2.06 -32.03 -10.11
CA LEU A 628 -0.71 -32.26 -9.57
C LEU A 628 -0.52 -31.67 -8.17
N VAL A 629 -1.16 -30.54 -7.85
CA VAL A 629 -1.01 -29.85 -6.56
C VAL A 629 -1.24 -30.78 -5.36
N PRO A 630 -2.28 -31.65 -5.31
CA PRO A 630 -2.46 -32.62 -4.23
C PRO A 630 -1.36 -33.69 -4.13
N CYS A 631 -0.67 -34.02 -5.22
CA CYS A 631 0.33 -35.09 -5.25
C CYS A 631 1.74 -34.62 -4.86
N ILE A 632 2.14 -33.44 -5.35
CA ILE A 632 3.52 -32.93 -5.21
C ILE A 632 3.61 -31.62 -4.41
N GLY A 633 2.48 -31.02 -4.05
CA GLY A 633 2.40 -29.74 -3.35
C GLY A 633 2.79 -28.53 -4.22
N LEU A 634 2.42 -27.32 -3.79
CA LEU A 634 2.75 -26.08 -4.49
C LEU A 634 4.27 -25.82 -4.57
N LYS A 635 5.00 -26.14 -3.50
CA LYS A 635 6.47 -26.03 -3.49
C LYS A 635 7.12 -27.01 -4.47
N GLY A 636 6.65 -28.25 -4.52
CA GLY A 636 7.17 -29.26 -5.44
C GLY A 636 6.88 -28.91 -6.89
N LEU A 637 5.69 -28.38 -7.18
CA LEU A 637 5.33 -27.86 -8.49
C LEU A 637 6.24 -26.69 -8.91
N TYR A 638 6.53 -25.78 -7.99
CA TYR A 638 7.43 -24.67 -8.24
C TYR A 638 8.84 -25.16 -8.54
N PHE A 639 9.38 -26.07 -7.72
CA PHE A 639 10.68 -26.70 -7.92
C PHE A 639 10.78 -27.42 -9.28
N MET A 640 9.77 -28.21 -9.64
CA MET A 640 9.75 -28.96 -10.91
C MET A 640 9.76 -28.03 -12.12
N GLY A 641 9.08 -26.88 -12.05
CA GLY A 641 9.12 -25.88 -13.12
C GLY A 641 10.53 -25.37 -13.41
N TYR A 642 11.30 -24.99 -12.37
CA TYR A 642 12.69 -24.55 -12.53
C TYR A 642 13.60 -25.68 -13.01
N LEU A 643 13.44 -26.88 -12.47
CA LEU A 643 14.28 -28.02 -12.81
C LEU A 643 14.10 -28.41 -14.29
N LEU A 644 12.84 -28.61 -14.72
CA LEU A 644 12.53 -29.01 -16.10
C LEU A 644 12.98 -27.96 -17.11
N PHE A 645 12.80 -26.68 -16.79
CA PHE A 645 13.28 -25.60 -17.65
C PHE A 645 14.80 -25.52 -17.72
N GLY A 646 15.49 -25.62 -16.57
CA GLY A 646 16.95 -25.59 -16.51
C GLY A 646 17.57 -26.75 -17.28
N LEU A 647 17.03 -27.96 -17.13
CA LEU A 647 17.47 -29.13 -17.89
C LEU A 647 17.14 -29.03 -19.38
N GLY A 648 15.94 -28.56 -19.74
CA GLY A 648 15.52 -28.41 -21.14
C GLY A 648 16.33 -27.37 -21.90
N THR A 649 16.53 -26.19 -21.31
CA THR A 649 17.39 -25.14 -21.89
C THR A 649 18.85 -25.60 -21.96
N GLY A 650 19.37 -26.23 -20.90
CA GLY A 650 20.73 -26.78 -20.89
C GLY A 650 20.94 -27.83 -21.99
N PHE A 651 19.97 -28.70 -22.21
CA PHE A 651 20.02 -29.72 -23.27
C PHE A 651 20.08 -29.09 -24.66
N ILE A 652 19.23 -28.09 -24.93
CA ILE A 652 19.23 -27.38 -26.21
C ILE A 652 20.55 -26.62 -26.44
N GLY A 653 21.11 -26.01 -25.40
CA GLY A 653 22.40 -25.31 -25.49
C GLY A 653 23.57 -26.24 -25.80
N LEU A 654 23.52 -27.49 -25.35
CA LEU A 654 24.56 -28.51 -25.62
C LEU A 654 24.35 -29.24 -26.95
N PHE A 655 23.09 -29.46 -27.34
CA PHE A 655 22.71 -30.23 -28.53
C PHE A 655 21.69 -29.45 -29.38
N PRO A 656 22.12 -28.42 -30.13
CA PRO A 656 21.24 -27.61 -30.95
C PRO A 656 20.75 -28.42 -32.16
N ASN A 657 19.57 -29.03 -32.02
CA ASN A 657 18.90 -29.78 -33.09
C ASN A 657 17.44 -29.34 -33.18
N VAL A 658 16.90 -29.21 -34.40
CA VAL A 658 15.52 -28.74 -34.65
C VAL A 658 14.49 -29.54 -33.86
N TYR A 659 14.51 -30.88 -33.98
CA TYR A 659 13.51 -31.75 -33.35
C TYR A 659 13.61 -31.73 -31.83
N SER A 660 14.84 -31.76 -31.33
CA SER A 660 15.10 -31.66 -29.90
C SER A 660 14.64 -30.32 -29.32
N THR A 661 14.94 -29.23 -30.03
CA THR A 661 14.59 -27.88 -29.60
C THR A 661 13.08 -27.69 -29.53
N LEU A 662 12.35 -28.13 -30.55
CA LEU A 662 10.89 -28.09 -30.56
C LEU A 662 10.26 -28.98 -29.47
N ALA A 663 10.80 -30.16 -29.22
CA ALA A 663 10.32 -31.03 -28.15
C ALA A 663 10.51 -30.39 -26.77
N MET A 664 11.68 -29.79 -26.53
CA MET A 664 12.00 -29.12 -25.27
C MET A 664 11.22 -27.81 -25.05
N CYS A 665 10.63 -27.20 -26.09
CA CYS A 665 9.70 -26.07 -25.93
C CYS A 665 8.48 -26.42 -25.05
N THR A 666 8.08 -27.69 -24.96
CA THR A 666 7.04 -28.11 -24.03
C THR A 666 7.44 -27.86 -22.57
N LEU A 667 8.72 -28.04 -22.22
CA LEU A 667 9.24 -27.77 -20.88
C LEU A 667 9.29 -26.26 -20.57
N PHE A 668 9.41 -25.41 -21.60
CA PHE A 668 9.27 -23.97 -21.43
C PHE A 668 7.85 -23.60 -20.99
N GLY A 669 6.85 -24.32 -21.52
CA GLY A 669 5.45 -24.11 -21.18
C GLY A 669 5.17 -24.42 -19.71
N VAL A 670 5.81 -25.46 -19.18
CA VAL A 670 5.76 -25.81 -17.75
C VAL A 670 6.24 -24.65 -16.89
N MET A 671 7.37 -24.04 -17.23
CA MET A 671 7.94 -22.91 -16.49
C MET A 671 7.07 -21.66 -16.59
N SER A 672 6.64 -21.30 -17.80
CA SER A 672 5.74 -20.17 -18.04
C SER A 672 4.50 -20.26 -17.15
N SER A 673 3.80 -21.38 -17.26
CA SER A 673 2.60 -21.65 -16.46
C SER A 673 2.88 -21.63 -14.97
N THR A 674 4.01 -22.20 -14.54
CA THR A 674 4.44 -22.21 -13.13
C THR A 674 4.69 -20.80 -12.59
N LEU A 675 5.36 -19.93 -13.34
CA LEU A 675 5.63 -18.55 -12.94
C LEU A 675 4.35 -17.72 -12.83
N TYR A 676 3.38 -17.92 -13.74
CA TYR A 676 2.11 -17.19 -13.70
C TYR A 676 1.13 -17.65 -12.62
N THR A 677 1.20 -18.91 -12.16
CA THR A 677 0.20 -19.45 -11.22
C THR A 677 0.76 -19.65 -9.81
N VAL A 678 1.86 -20.40 -9.67
CA VAL A 678 2.29 -20.95 -8.38
C VAL A 678 2.68 -19.90 -7.35
N PRO A 679 3.46 -18.84 -7.69
CA PRO A 679 3.79 -17.77 -6.75
C PRO A 679 2.55 -17.01 -6.25
N PHE A 680 1.57 -16.74 -7.11
CA PHE A 680 0.35 -16.04 -6.72
C PHE A 680 -0.55 -16.93 -5.87
N THR A 681 -0.63 -18.22 -6.16
CA THR A 681 -1.34 -19.20 -5.33
C THR A 681 -0.64 -19.38 -3.97
N LEU A 682 0.70 -19.41 -3.92
CA LEU A 682 1.45 -19.45 -2.67
C LEU A 682 1.21 -18.20 -1.82
N ILE A 683 1.15 -17.01 -2.41
CA ILE A 683 0.75 -15.79 -1.69
C ILE A 683 -0.66 -15.95 -1.13
N ALA A 684 -1.62 -16.40 -1.95
CA ALA A 684 -3.00 -16.60 -1.50
C ALA A 684 -3.10 -17.62 -0.35
N VAL A 685 -2.34 -18.70 -0.41
CA VAL A 685 -2.28 -19.74 0.64
C VAL A 685 -1.57 -19.21 1.89
N TYR A 686 -0.45 -18.49 1.78
CA TYR A 686 0.19 -17.86 2.94
C TYR A 686 -0.75 -16.86 3.63
N HIS A 687 -1.49 -16.07 2.85
CA HIS A 687 -2.54 -15.19 3.39
C HIS A 687 -3.69 -15.98 4.00
N HIS A 688 -4.13 -17.08 3.39
CA HIS A 688 -5.21 -17.92 3.92
C HIS A 688 -4.80 -18.64 5.20
N GLU A 689 -3.58 -19.17 5.31
CA GLU A 689 -3.05 -19.72 6.55
C GLU A 689 -2.94 -18.65 7.63
N GLU A 690 -2.44 -17.45 7.30
CA GLU A 690 -2.44 -16.33 8.23
C GLU A 690 -3.87 -15.93 8.64
N GLN A 691 -4.84 -15.96 7.73
CA GLN A 691 -6.25 -15.67 8.01
C GLN A 691 -6.93 -16.79 8.79
N LYS A 692 -6.63 -18.05 8.53
CA LYS A 692 -7.18 -19.23 9.23
C LYS A 692 -6.58 -19.33 10.63
N GLN A 693 -5.30 -19.02 10.79
CA GLN A 693 -4.66 -18.79 12.08
C GLN A 693 -5.29 -17.61 12.84
N ARG A 694 -5.74 -16.55 12.13
CA ARG A 694 -6.53 -15.46 12.73
C ARG A 694 -7.98 -15.87 13.06
N ALA A 695 -8.63 -16.68 12.22
CA ALA A 695 -10.04 -17.08 12.35
C ALA A 695 -10.25 -18.14 13.45
N LEU A 696 -9.37 -19.14 13.55
CA LEU A 696 -9.31 -20.07 14.69
C LEU A 696 -8.96 -19.35 16.01
N GLY A 697 -8.46 -18.11 15.93
CA GLY A 697 -8.13 -17.24 17.07
C GLY A 697 -9.20 -16.22 17.47
N GLY A 698 -10.32 -16.12 16.77
CA GLY A 698 -11.50 -15.31 17.14
C GLY A 698 -11.23 -13.86 17.58
N GLY A 699 -10.60 -13.02 16.74
CA GLY A 699 -10.36 -11.58 16.97
C GLY A 699 -10.92 -10.66 15.85
N PRO A 700 -11.25 -9.38 16.12
CA PRO A 700 -11.90 -8.48 15.15
C PRO A 700 -10.93 -7.87 14.12
N ASP A 701 -11.50 -7.45 12.99
CA ASP A 701 -10.89 -6.83 11.79
C ASP A 701 -9.86 -5.72 12.06
N GLY A 702 -8.58 -6.08 12.16
CA GLY A 702 -7.45 -5.17 11.91
C GLY A 702 -7.13 -5.18 10.42
N SER A 703 -6.93 -4.00 9.80
CA SER A 703 -6.81 -3.90 8.34
C SER A 703 -5.85 -4.93 7.79
N SER A 704 -6.35 -5.74 6.87
CA SER A 704 -5.57 -6.64 6.06
C SER A 704 -4.37 -5.89 5.50
N ARG A 705 -3.17 -6.45 5.71
CA ARG A 705 -2.08 -6.20 4.76
C ARG A 705 -2.65 -6.58 3.41
N GLY A 706 -2.85 -5.59 2.55
CA GLY A 706 -3.62 -5.79 1.33
C GLY A 706 -2.94 -6.84 0.48
N GLN A 707 -3.65 -7.92 0.14
CA GLN A 707 -3.21 -8.92 -0.83
C GLN A 707 -2.70 -8.25 -2.12
N GLY A 708 -3.29 -7.11 -2.49
CA GLY A 708 -2.84 -6.27 -3.60
C GLY A 708 -1.40 -5.74 -3.48
N LEU A 709 -0.89 -5.46 -2.28
CA LEU A 709 0.49 -4.98 -2.08
C LEU A 709 1.52 -6.08 -2.32
N ASP A 710 1.27 -7.28 -1.79
CA ASP A 710 2.18 -8.42 -1.98
C ASP A 710 2.13 -8.94 -3.42
N CYS A 711 0.93 -8.95 -4.04
CA CYS A 711 0.79 -9.21 -5.47
C CYS A 711 1.51 -8.15 -6.32
N ALA A 712 1.37 -6.86 -6.01
CA ALA A 712 2.03 -5.80 -6.75
C ALA A 712 3.56 -5.85 -6.62
N ALA A 713 4.08 -6.18 -5.44
CA ALA A 713 5.51 -6.39 -5.25
C ALA A 713 6.01 -7.59 -6.05
N LEU A 714 5.25 -8.70 -6.07
CA LEU A 714 5.57 -9.87 -6.89
C LEU A 714 5.57 -9.51 -8.38
N THR A 715 4.54 -8.81 -8.88
CA THR A 715 4.48 -8.33 -10.27
C THR A 715 5.63 -7.38 -10.60
N SER A 716 6.07 -6.52 -9.67
CA SER A 716 7.21 -5.63 -9.90
C SER A 716 8.54 -6.37 -10.09
N MET A 717 8.66 -7.64 -9.66
CA MET A 717 9.84 -8.46 -9.94
C MET A 717 9.98 -8.80 -11.42
N VAL A 718 8.87 -8.88 -12.18
CA VAL A 718 8.88 -9.09 -13.62
C VAL A 718 9.56 -7.92 -14.33
N GLN A 719 9.15 -6.70 -13.96
CA GLN A 719 9.73 -5.46 -14.49
C GLN A 719 11.22 -5.34 -14.16
N LEU A 720 11.61 -5.71 -12.94
CA LEU A 720 13.01 -5.74 -12.56
C LEU A 720 13.80 -6.79 -13.38
N ALA A 721 13.23 -7.97 -13.64
CA ALA A 721 13.85 -8.97 -14.50
C ALA A 721 14.03 -8.47 -15.93
N GLN A 722 13.03 -7.80 -16.51
CA GLN A 722 13.12 -7.20 -17.85
C GLN A 722 14.24 -6.16 -17.92
N ILE A 723 14.37 -5.29 -16.91
CA ILE A 723 15.46 -4.30 -16.85
C ILE A 723 16.84 -4.98 -16.77
N LEU A 724 16.96 -6.02 -15.94
CA LEU A 724 18.21 -6.78 -15.79
C LEU A 724 18.62 -7.49 -17.09
N VAL A 725 17.66 -8.15 -17.75
CA VAL A 725 17.89 -8.86 -19.00
C VAL A 725 18.17 -7.87 -20.14
N GLY A 726 17.35 -6.83 -20.29
CA GLY A 726 17.53 -5.81 -21.33
C GLY A 726 18.85 -5.04 -21.22
N GLY A 727 19.30 -4.73 -19.99
CA GLY A 727 20.57 -4.03 -19.78
C GLY A 727 21.81 -4.93 -19.82
N GLY A 728 21.69 -6.22 -19.49
CA GLY A 728 22.83 -7.12 -19.30
C GLY A 728 23.07 -8.11 -20.44
N LEU A 729 22.02 -8.62 -21.06
CA LEU A 729 22.13 -9.80 -21.93
C LEU A 729 22.77 -9.47 -23.29
N GLY A 730 22.49 -8.28 -23.84
CA GLY A 730 23.14 -7.82 -25.08
C GLY A 730 24.66 -7.66 -24.95
N LEU A 731 25.14 -7.14 -23.81
CA LEU A 731 26.58 -7.08 -23.50
C LEU A 731 27.16 -8.50 -23.44
N LEU A 732 26.44 -9.41 -22.79
CA LEU A 732 26.87 -10.80 -22.59
C LEU A 732 27.00 -11.55 -23.94
N VAL A 733 26.03 -11.40 -24.84
CA VAL A 733 26.11 -11.94 -26.21
C VAL A 733 27.30 -11.36 -26.96
N ASN A 734 27.51 -10.03 -26.90
CA ASN A 734 28.63 -9.38 -27.58
C ASN A 734 30.00 -9.86 -27.04
N THR A 735 30.12 -10.09 -25.73
CA THR A 735 31.36 -10.60 -25.12
C THR A 735 31.63 -12.07 -25.44
N ALA A 736 30.58 -12.89 -25.52
CA ALA A 736 30.69 -14.32 -25.80
C ALA A 736 30.81 -14.62 -27.31
N GLY A 737 30.43 -13.66 -28.16
CA GLY A 737 30.45 -13.82 -29.62
C GLY A 737 29.41 -14.81 -30.17
N SER A 738 28.45 -15.26 -29.36
CA SER A 738 27.45 -16.25 -29.75
C SER A 738 26.18 -16.13 -28.92
N VAL A 739 25.03 -16.34 -29.55
CA VAL A 739 23.70 -16.34 -28.91
C VAL A 739 23.49 -17.59 -28.02
N VAL A 740 24.29 -18.66 -28.19
CA VAL A 740 24.22 -19.87 -27.34
C VAL A 740 24.37 -19.55 -25.85
N VAL A 741 25.18 -18.53 -25.54
CA VAL A 741 25.43 -18.09 -24.16
C VAL A 741 24.15 -17.70 -23.43
N VAL A 742 23.13 -17.24 -24.16
CA VAL A 742 21.84 -16.82 -23.60
C VAL A 742 21.09 -18.03 -23.04
N VAL A 743 21.05 -19.13 -23.80
CA VAL A 743 20.37 -20.37 -23.42
C VAL A 743 21.09 -21.02 -22.23
N ILE A 744 22.43 -21.02 -22.24
CA ILE A 744 23.25 -21.53 -21.12
C ILE A 744 23.04 -20.69 -19.86
N THR A 745 23.01 -19.36 -20.00
CA THR A 745 22.75 -18.44 -18.87
C THR A 745 21.36 -18.67 -18.30
N ALA A 746 20.34 -18.82 -19.15
CA ALA A 746 18.98 -19.14 -18.73
C ALA A 746 18.93 -20.47 -17.95
N SER A 747 19.63 -21.51 -18.43
CA SER A 747 19.76 -22.80 -17.74
C SER A 747 20.40 -22.65 -16.36
N ALA A 748 21.55 -21.97 -16.28
CA ALA A 748 22.26 -21.77 -15.03
C ALA A 748 21.43 -20.99 -14.00
N VAL A 749 20.79 -19.89 -14.41
CA VAL A 749 19.93 -19.08 -13.54
C VAL A 749 18.72 -19.88 -13.07
N ALA A 750 18.12 -20.71 -13.94
CA ALA A 750 17.01 -21.58 -13.56
C ALA A 750 17.42 -22.66 -12.56
N LEU A 751 18.59 -23.30 -12.73
CA LEU A 751 19.09 -24.29 -11.77
C LEU A 751 19.44 -23.66 -10.41
N ILE A 752 19.98 -22.44 -10.40
CA ILE A 752 20.15 -21.65 -9.17
C ILE A 752 18.79 -21.39 -8.51
N GLY A 753 17.79 -21.00 -9.30
CA GLY A 753 16.41 -20.81 -8.85
C GLY A 753 15.81 -22.10 -8.26
N CYS A 754 16.08 -23.25 -8.87
CA CYS A 754 15.68 -24.57 -8.40
C CYS A 754 16.21 -24.86 -6.99
N CYS A 755 17.52 -24.69 -6.79
CA CYS A 755 18.15 -24.83 -5.47
C CYS A 755 17.58 -23.82 -4.46
N PHE A 756 17.34 -22.58 -4.88
CA PHE A 756 16.79 -21.53 -4.03
C PHE A 756 15.36 -21.87 -3.56
N VAL A 757 14.50 -22.35 -4.47
CA VAL A 757 13.13 -22.78 -4.14
C VAL A 757 13.15 -23.96 -3.17
N ALA A 758 14.03 -24.94 -3.38
CA ALA A 758 14.17 -26.09 -2.49
C ALA A 758 14.52 -25.67 -1.05
N LEU A 759 15.46 -24.73 -0.89
CA LEU A 759 16.01 -24.33 0.41
C LEU A 759 15.16 -23.27 1.14
N PHE A 760 14.57 -22.32 0.42
CA PHE A 760 14.04 -21.09 1.03
C PHE A 760 12.53 -20.89 0.88
N VAL A 761 11.86 -21.59 -0.04
CA VAL A 761 10.39 -21.53 -0.14
C VAL A 761 9.79 -22.45 0.92
N ARG A 762 8.85 -21.91 1.69
CA ARG A 762 8.22 -22.61 2.82
C ARG A 762 7.30 -23.71 2.30
N TYR A 763 7.35 -24.87 2.94
CA TYR A 763 6.40 -25.95 2.71
C TYR A 763 5.01 -25.53 3.21
N VAL A 764 4.00 -25.80 2.40
CA VAL A 764 2.60 -25.67 2.80
C VAL A 764 1.98 -27.04 2.58
N ASP A 765 1.54 -27.67 3.67
CA ASP A 765 0.84 -28.96 3.67
C ASP A 765 -0.64 -28.78 3.33
#